data_AF-A0A2S5B1B2-F1
#
_entry.id   AF-A0A2S5B1B2-F1
#
_cell.length_a   1.000
_cell.length_b   1.000
_cell.length_c   1.000
_cell.angle_alpha   90.00
_cell.angle_beta   90.00
_cell.angle_gamma   90.00
#
_symmetry.space_group_name_H-M   'P 1'
#
loop_
_entity.id
_entity.type
_entity.pdbx_description
1 polymer ?
#
loop_
_entity_poly.entity_id
_entity_poly.type
_entity_poly.pdbx_seq_one_letter_code
_entity_poly.pdbx_strand_id
1 'polypeptide(L)'
;PSCAPLPCGHCLAYDNVTRGLCAKSAAEGSKWCDVHEELQAKLLKSYKRLTYAYEAFDDRSLPASLERVAEEESLATLRVWSAAARTKWLLARRVIVARAEHHQQFYAGGDWGHAKYVSTVALAQQNMEQMLRVIEQRAYIVRSIVCQPDQVTLRRSSAAWVLDLADSPTLVCEDRPSPSADLPSSRSGSRGKVQSLGSPPRTESKNAKRPRRDARAARPCPVIHDADADDSNAAFFAALAPQAPRRDPHDLLKELRELLVPPRDLPSTVSPQLWTTFAETIFRIVVLRVPSLAVLVLRSEPTDVHLCGCAAATPCGDGRPDLDKGIHSFLDSLERRFSGAGEGANDAHDAEDACISLWQALQYAKRSPDDPKQQYKEGLVDVVLFTDAIDALIRDQTADDSALFVLGGIVWKDKHPQVWERSHWDLLYQLVGCAGCTLIATRDFHTWTTNRRLALLGRFPDWYSDFTEAERIFRLSDLVLCTHNSCHAGRRVRRVEQKCKSCGGKGKHAKKVVHLEEWEAAWMFVKLPATGSTRILDYLAEQTHRYRVLARHVPTDTITHSPASDLKCAASSKECTCSTGNSLPLARVRSGLTPMERKSAKWTTTAVLPMDTILASLSKSSSPESRLHDTPYEDVIEAVVLDASPDSSPTHDSWLKFADQVAADVLQAQSYTSYADLRSAKVKEATRGGLLVASQSSGSPSARNLFRG
;
A
#
# COMPACT_ATOMS: atom_id res chain seq x y z
N PRO A 1 61.50 -23.59 7.17
CA PRO A 1 61.30 -22.23 6.60
C PRO A 1 59.88 -22.09 6.03
N SER A 2 59.01 -21.34 6.71
CA SER A 2 57.69 -20.98 6.17
C SER A 2 57.85 -19.93 5.08
N CYS A 3 57.50 -20.27 3.84
CA CYS A 3 57.40 -19.27 2.77
C CYS A 3 56.30 -18.27 3.13
N ALA A 4 56.67 -17.04 3.49
CA ALA A 4 55.72 -15.97 3.62
C ALA A 4 55.07 -15.72 2.24
N PRO A 5 53.74 -15.67 2.13
CA PRO A 5 53.10 -15.33 0.86
C PRO A 5 53.55 -13.91 0.47
N LEU A 6 53.95 -13.74 -0.80
CA LEU A 6 54.38 -12.45 -1.33
C LEU A 6 53.28 -11.40 -1.05
N PRO A 7 53.65 -10.20 -0.55
CA PRO A 7 52.66 -9.18 -0.24
C PRO A 7 51.91 -8.78 -1.52
N CYS A 8 50.59 -8.82 -1.46
CA CYS A 8 49.76 -8.46 -2.60
C CYS A 8 49.89 -6.96 -2.89
N GLY A 9 50.47 -6.61 -4.04
CA GLY A 9 50.72 -5.22 -4.42
C GLY A 9 49.45 -4.39 -4.64
N HIS A 10 48.28 -5.03 -4.76
CA HIS A 10 46.98 -4.39 -4.93
C HIS A 10 46.01 -4.69 -3.78
N CYS A 11 45.04 -3.81 -3.57
CA CYS A 11 44.00 -3.92 -2.55
C CYS A 11 43.04 -5.08 -2.85
N LEU A 12 42.99 -6.07 -1.95
CA LEU A 12 42.14 -7.27 -2.09
C LEU A 12 40.64 -7.04 -1.84
N ALA A 13 40.22 -5.81 -1.56
CA ALA A 13 38.80 -5.48 -1.39
C ALA A 13 38.10 -5.37 -2.76
N TYR A 14 36.90 -5.96 -2.84
CA TYR A 14 35.99 -5.83 -3.97
C TYR A 14 35.25 -4.48 -3.89
N ASP A 15 35.39 -3.66 -4.91
CA ASP A 15 34.74 -2.37 -5.02
C ASP A 15 33.35 -2.54 -5.67
N ASN A 16 32.31 -2.31 -4.87
CA ASN A 16 30.91 -2.43 -5.30
C ASN A 16 30.50 -1.43 -6.41
N VAL A 17 31.25 -0.33 -6.59
CA VAL A 17 30.99 0.67 -7.64
C VAL A 17 31.53 0.18 -8.98
N THR A 18 32.76 -0.32 -9.00
CA THR A 18 33.42 -0.81 -10.23
C THR A 18 33.13 -2.28 -10.53
N ARG A 19 32.51 -3.01 -9.58
CA ARG A 19 32.20 -4.45 -9.65
C ARG A 19 33.44 -5.33 -9.91
N GLY A 20 34.54 -5.00 -9.25
CA GLY A 20 35.82 -5.71 -9.40
C GLY A 20 36.76 -5.48 -8.21
N LEU A 21 37.96 -6.05 -8.26
CA LEU A 21 38.98 -5.77 -7.24
C LEU A 21 39.45 -4.31 -7.32
N CYS A 22 39.69 -3.68 -6.18
CA CYS A 22 40.10 -2.29 -6.10
C CYS A 22 41.49 -2.08 -6.73
N ALA A 23 41.56 -1.32 -7.82
CA ALA A 23 42.79 -1.04 -8.57
C ALA A 23 43.85 -0.18 -7.83
N LYS A 24 43.66 0.13 -6.55
CA LYS A 24 44.62 0.86 -5.71
C LYS A 24 45.60 -0.10 -5.05
N SER A 25 46.85 0.32 -4.88
CA SER A 25 47.85 -0.44 -4.12
C SER A 25 47.39 -0.67 -2.67
N ALA A 26 47.80 -1.79 -2.07
CA ALA A 26 47.60 -2.01 -0.63
C ALA A 26 48.45 -1.03 0.21
N ALA A 27 47.97 -0.66 1.39
CA ALA A 27 48.72 0.12 2.38
C ALA A 27 49.81 -0.75 3.03
N GLU A 28 50.87 -0.12 3.55
CA GLU A 28 52.01 -0.83 4.12
C GLU A 28 51.59 -1.74 5.30
N GLY A 29 51.83 -3.04 5.17
CA GLY A 29 51.41 -4.05 6.16
C GLY A 29 49.94 -4.49 6.10
N SER A 30 49.11 -3.91 5.22
CA SER A 30 47.71 -4.31 5.02
C SER A 30 47.51 -5.16 3.76
N LYS A 31 46.29 -5.74 3.65
CA LYS A 31 45.74 -6.37 2.44
C LYS A 31 44.90 -5.39 1.60
N TRP A 32 44.67 -4.19 2.11
CA TRP A 32 43.73 -3.20 1.58
C TRP A 32 44.39 -1.83 1.47
N CYS A 33 43.88 -0.94 0.60
CA CYS A 33 44.30 0.47 0.57
C CYS A 33 43.67 1.24 1.75
N ASP A 34 44.20 2.41 2.13
CA ASP A 34 43.77 3.16 3.34
C ASP A 34 42.24 3.40 3.41
N VAL A 35 41.61 3.65 2.27
CA VAL A 35 40.16 3.85 2.14
C VAL A 35 39.39 2.57 2.46
N HIS A 36 39.89 1.42 2.00
CA HIS A 36 39.28 0.13 2.25
C HIS A 36 39.60 -0.43 3.64
N GLU A 37 40.77 -0.12 4.23
CA GLU A 37 41.08 -0.37 5.64
C GLU A 37 40.08 0.36 6.56
N GLU A 38 39.86 1.67 6.33
CA GLU A 38 38.91 2.44 7.15
C GLU A 38 37.45 1.97 6.93
N LEU A 39 37.08 1.58 5.71
CA LEU A 39 35.76 1.02 5.40
C LEU A 39 35.56 -0.36 6.03
N GLN A 40 36.58 -1.22 6.03
CA GLN A 40 36.56 -2.53 6.68
C GLN A 40 36.30 -2.36 8.17
N ALA A 41 37.07 -1.49 8.84
CA ALA A 41 36.88 -1.21 10.27
C ALA A 41 35.47 -0.66 10.59
N LYS A 42 34.90 0.17 9.71
CA LYS A 42 33.52 0.69 9.83
C LYS A 42 32.47 -0.42 9.71
N LEU A 43 32.52 -1.21 8.64
CA LEU A 43 31.56 -2.28 8.37
C LEU A 43 31.68 -3.44 9.38
N LEU A 44 32.91 -3.81 9.76
CA LEU A 44 33.22 -4.76 10.83
C LEU A 44 32.54 -4.38 12.15
N LYS A 45 32.67 -3.10 12.54
CA LYS A 45 32.02 -2.57 13.74
C LYS A 45 30.50 -2.52 13.62
N SER A 46 29.97 -2.26 12.42
CA SER A 46 28.53 -2.19 12.17
C SER A 46 27.87 -3.57 12.29
N TYR A 47 28.37 -4.59 11.57
CA TYR A 47 27.77 -5.93 11.59
C TYR A 47 27.96 -6.62 12.96
N LYS A 48 29.08 -6.40 13.66
CA LYS A 48 29.28 -6.94 15.02
C LYS A 48 28.31 -6.32 16.03
N ARG A 49 28.02 -5.02 15.95
CA ARG A 49 26.99 -4.37 16.77
C ARG A 49 25.59 -4.90 16.47
N LEU A 50 25.26 -5.12 15.19
CA LEU A 50 23.96 -5.69 14.80
C LEU A 50 23.83 -7.16 15.25
N THR A 51 24.91 -7.93 15.11
CA THR A 51 25.02 -9.32 15.61
C THR A 51 24.71 -9.36 17.10
N TYR A 52 25.42 -8.57 17.91
CA TYR A 52 25.18 -8.48 19.36
C TYR A 52 23.75 -8.04 19.70
N ALA A 53 23.17 -7.09 18.96
CA ALA A 53 21.79 -6.64 19.19
C ALA A 53 20.73 -7.70 18.85
N TYR A 54 21.04 -8.62 17.94
CA TYR A 54 20.20 -9.79 17.61
C TYR A 54 20.39 -10.93 18.64
N GLU A 55 21.63 -11.21 19.03
CA GLU A 55 21.99 -12.22 20.04
C GLU A 55 21.52 -11.85 21.46
N ALA A 56 21.38 -10.55 21.75
CA ALA A 56 20.89 -10.02 23.03
C ALA A 56 19.38 -9.67 23.01
N PHE A 57 18.62 -10.12 22.01
CA PHE A 57 17.16 -10.00 22.01
C PHE A 57 16.54 -10.99 23.01
N ASP A 58 15.55 -10.56 23.80
CA ASP A 58 14.90 -11.45 24.77
C ASP A 58 13.83 -12.31 24.10
N ASP A 59 14.21 -13.54 23.75
CA ASP A 59 13.31 -14.53 23.16
C ASP A 59 12.12 -14.93 24.05
N ARG A 60 12.11 -14.57 25.34
CA ARG A 60 10.94 -14.73 26.23
C ARG A 60 9.81 -13.76 25.90
N SER A 61 10.06 -12.73 25.08
CA SER A 61 9.04 -11.84 24.54
C SER A 61 8.25 -12.44 23.37
N LEU A 62 8.65 -13.61 22.87
CA LEU A 62 7.99 -14.35 21.79
C LEU A 62 7.10 -15.48 22.36
N PRO A 63 6.09 -15.95 21.62
CA PRO A 63 5.35 -17.16 21.97
C PRO A 63 6.28 -18.38 21.91
N ALA A 64 6.13 -19.30 22.87
CA ALA A 64 6.98 -20.49 22.98
C ALA A 64 6.82 -21.48 21.81
N SER A 65 5.68 -21.46 21.12
CA SER A 65 5.39 -22.27 19.94
C SER A 65 4.26 -21.65 19.10
N LEU A 66 3.98 -22.19 17.91
CA LEU A 66 2.89 -21.70 17.04
C LEU A 66 1.51 -22.16 17.53
N GLU A 67 1.43 -23.32 18.16
CA GLU A 67 0.21 -23.86 18.79
C GLU A 67 -0.25 -22.93 19.91
N ARG A 68 0.69 -22.44 20.73
CA ARG A 68 0.40 -21.46 21.78
C ARG A 68 -0.12 -20.12 21.24
N VAL A 69 0.20 -19.77 19.99
CA VAL A 69 -0.44 -18.65 19.28
C VAL A 69 -1.86 -19.03 18.86
N ALA A 70 -2.06 -20.20 18.26
CA ALA A 70 -3.38 -20.68 17.83
C ALA A 70 -4.40 -20.82 18.97
N GLU A 71 -3.95 -21.02 20.20
CA GLU A 71 -4.75 -21.03 21.43
C GLU A 71 -5.06 -19.63 22.01
N GLU A 72 -4.21 -18.62 21.77
CA GLU A 72 -4.26 -17.35 22.53
C GLU A 72 -5.51 -16.52 22.23
N GLU A 73 -6.24 -16.10 23.27
CA GLU A 73 -7.50 -15.34 23.15
C GLU A 73 -7.33 -13.84 23.46
N SER A 74 -6.22 -13.44 24.08
CA SER A 74 -5.91 -12.05 24.35
C SER A 74 -5.31 -11.35 23.13
N LEU A 75 -6.10 -10.46 22.50
CA LEU A 75 -5.59 -9.50 21.51
C LEU A 75 -4.45 -8.62 22.06
N ALA A 76 -4.36 -8.43 23.38
CA ALA A 76 -3.24 -7.70 24.00
C ALA A 76 -1.96 -8.55 24.05
N THR A 77 -2.06 -9.87 24.24
CA THR A 77 -0.91 -10.78 24.17
C THR A 77 -0.41 -10.92 22.73
N LEU A 78 -1.33 -11.11 21.78
CA LEU A 78 -1.03 -11.17 20.34
C LEU A 78 -0.36 -9.88 19.82
N ARG A 79 -0.73 -8.71 20.37
CA ARG A 79 -0.04 -7.42 20.12
C ARG A 79 1.42 -7.44 20.53
N VAL A 80 1.71 -7.84 21.76
CA VAL A 80 3.09 -7.88 22.29
C VAL A 80 3.95 -8.85 21.48
N TRP A 81 3.42 -10.03 21.16
CA TRP A 81 4.11 -11.02 20.34
C TRP A 81 4.38 -10.54 18.90
N SER A 82 3.44 -9.84 18.26
CA SER A 82 3.64 -9.28 16.91
C SER A 82 4.77 -8.23 16.90
N ALA A 83 4.77 -7.30 17.87
CA ALA A 83 5.82 -6.28 18.00
C ALA A 83 7.20 -6.89 18.31
N ALA A 84 7.26 -7.92 19.16
CA ALA A 84 8.48 -8.67 19.45
C ALA A 84 9.01 -9.39 18.21
N ALA A 85 8.16 -10.14 17.50
CA ALA A 85 8.54 -10.88 16.30
C ALA A 85 9.01 -9.95 15.17
N ARG A 86 8.33 -8.82 14.94
CA ARG A 86 8.77 -7.78 13.99
C ARG A 86 10.13 -7.19 14.36
N THR A 87 10.37 -6.95 15.65
CA THR A 87 11.67 -6.44 16.13
C THR A 87 12.80 -7.44 15.88
N LYS A 88 12.60 -8.73 16.22
CA LYS A 88 13.60 -9.79 15.97
C LYS A 88 13.81 -10.04 14.47
N TRP A 89 12.74 -10.01 13.66
CA TRP A 89 12.80 -10.11 12.21
C TRP A 89 13.63 -8.98 11.57
N LEU A 90 13.37 -7.73 11.94
CA LEU A 90 14.14 -6.57 11.48
C LEU A 90 15.62 -6.67 11.88
N LEU A 91 15.92 -7.20 13.07
CA LEU A 91 17.30 -7.45 13.50
C LEU A 91 17.96 -8.56 12.66
N ALA A 92 17.28 -9.68 12.44
CA ALA A 92 17.78 -10.79 11.62
C ALA A 92 18.14 -10.33 10.20
N ARG A 93 17.19 -9.66 9.51
CA ARG A 93 17.38 -9.12 8.16
C ARG A 93 18.56 -8.15 8.08
N ARG A 94 18.71 -7.26 9.08
CA ARG A 94 19.83 -6.30 9.14
C ARG A 94 21.17 -6.96 9.45
N VAL A 95 21.19 -8.02 10.25
CA VAL A 95 22.39 -8.83 10.49
C VAL A 95 22.84 -9.54 9.22
N ILE A 96 21.91 -10.16 8.48
CA ILE A 96 22.19 -10.82 7.19
C ILE A 96 22.82 -9.83 6.21
N VAL A 97 22.16 -8.71 5.93
CA VAL A 97 22.63 -7.71 4.96
C VAL A 97 24.00 -7.14 5.35
N ALA A 98 24.18 -6.68 6.59
CA ALA A 98 25.44 -6.08 7.02
C ALA A 98 26.60 -7.10 7.12
N ARG A 99 26.30 -8.39 7.36
CA ARG A 99 27.30 -9.46 7.29
C ARG A 99 27.68 -9.75 5.84
N ALA A 100 26.70 -9.92 4.95
CA ALA A 100 26.93 -10.17 3.54
C ALA A 100 27.76 -9.04 2.90
N GLU A 101 27.35 -7.78 3.07
CA GLU A 101 28.08 -6.58 2.58
C GLU A 101 29.57 -6.62 2.94
N HIS A 102 29.89 -6.81 4.22
CA HIS A 102 31.27 -6.88 4.70
C HIS A 102 32.05 -8.08 4.13
N HIS A 103 31.45 -9.26 4.05
CA HIS A 103 32.20 -10.47 3.66
C HIS A 103 32.29 -10.64 2.14
N GLN A 104 31.29 -10.19 1.37
CA GLN A 104 31.38 -9.97 -0.06
C GLN A 104 32.54 -9.01 -0.38
N GLN A 105 32.61 -7.86 0.31
CA GLN A 105 33.59 -6.82 0.03
C GLN A 105 35.04 -7.19 0.41
N PHE A 106 35.27 -7.82 1.56
CA PHE A 106 36.63 -8.03 2.09
C PHE A 106 37.10 -9.49 2.13
N TYR A 107 36.21 -10.46 1.90
CA TYR A 107 36.46 -11.89 2.11
C TYR A 107 35.83 -12.81 1.03
N ALA A 108 35.50 -12.25 -0.16
CA ALA A 108 34.93 -12.99 -1.29
C ALA A 108 33.65 -13.82 -0.97
N GLY A 109 32.82 -13.33 -0.05
CA GLY A 109 31.61 -14.01 0.47
C GLY A 109 31.78 -14.58 1.89
N GLY A 110 33.01 -14.71 2.37
CA GLY A 110 33.33 -15.25 3.70
C GLY A 110 33.66 -16.75 3.67
N ASP A 111 33.81 -17.35 4.85
CA ASP A 111 34.07 -18.77 5.02
C ASP A 111 32.77 -19.59 5.24
N TRP A 112 32.91 -20.90 5.37
CA TRP A 112 31.78 -21.79 5.66
C TRP A 112 31.10 -21.47 7.01
N GLY A 113 31.84 -20.97 8.00
CA GLY A 113 31.30 -20.53 9.29
C GLY A 113 30.40 -19.30 9.15
N HIS A 114 30.81 -18.34 8.31
CA HIS A 114 30.00 -17.20 7.91
C HIS A 114 28.72 -17.65 7.19
N ALA A 115 28.84 -18.48 6.15
CA ALA A 115 27.70 -18.97 5.38
C ALA A 115 26.69 -19.72 6.27
N LYS A 116 27.17 -20.61 7.15
CA LYS A 116 26.34 -21.33 8.12
C LYS A 116 25.66 -20.40 9.11
N TYR A 117 26.35 -19.39 9.63
CA TYR A 117 25.73 -18.38 10.50
C TYR A 117 24.62 -17.62 9.76
N VAL A 118 24.87 -17.14 8.54
CA VAL A 118 23.89 -16.38 7.75
C VAL A 118 22.66 -17.24 7.43
N SER A 119 22.86 -18.50 7.03
CA SER A 119 21.78 -19.49 6.86
C SER A 119 20.97 -19.71 8.15
N THR A 120 21.63 -19.79 9.32
CA THR A 120 20.96 -19.94 10.62
C THR A 120 20.08 -18.74 10.95
N VAL A 121 20.56 -17.51 10.70
CA VAL A 121 19.78 -16.28 10.91
C VAL A 121 18.67 -16.12 9.87
N ALA A 122 18.86 -16.60 8.64
CA ALA A 122 17.81 -16.61 7.60
C ALA A 122 16.67 -17.58 7.94
N LEU A 123 16.97 -18.79 8.41
CA LEU A 123 15.97 -19.73 8.92
C LEU A 123 15.21 -19.13 10.12
N ALA A 124 15.92 -18.47 11.05
CA ALA A 124 15.28 -17.76 12.15
C ALA A 124 14.43 -16.56 11.69
N GLN A 125 14.78 -15.90 10.58
CA GLN A 125 13.95 -14.86 9.96
C GLN A 125 12.65 -15.46 9.41
N GLN A 126 12.73 -16.54 8.64
CA GLN A 126 11.57 -17.27 8.09
C GLN A 126 10.62 -17.76 9.20
N ASN A 127 11.18 -18.27 10.30
CA ASN A 127 10.38 -18.68 11.46
C ASN A 127 9.62 -17.49 12.09
N MET A 128 10.20 -16.28 12.11
CA MET A 128 9.47 -15.07 12.54
C MET A 128 8.39 -14.64 11.54
N GLU A 129 8.60 -14.82 10.23
CA GLU A 129 7.60 -14.53 9.19
C GLU A 129 6.40 -15.48 9.30
N GLN A 130 6.63 -16.78 9.50
CA GLN A 130 5.58 -17.75 9.77
C GLN A 130 4.83 -17.44 11.07
N MET A 131 5.56 -17.12 12.15
CA MET A 131 4.98 -16.72 13.43
C MET A 131 4.10 -15.48 13.31
N LEU A 132 4.51 -14.46 12.55
CA LEU A 132 3.69 -13.28 12.28
C LEU A 132 2.40 -13.64 11.53
N ARG A 133 2.48 -14.44 10.46
CA ARG A 133 1.29 -14.92 9.72
C ARG A 133 0.28 -15.61 10.65
N VAL A 134 0.74 -16.45 11.58
CA VAL A 134 -0.14 -17.15 12.56
C VAL A 134 -0.70 -16.19 13.63
N ILE A 135 0.09 -15.24 14.13
CA ILE A 135 -0.40 -14.20 15.07
C ILE A 135 -1.50 -13.35 14.44
N GLU A 136 -1.32 -12.97 13.17
CA GLU A 136 -2.26 -12.13 12.42
C GLU A 136 -3.56 -12.89 12.10
N GLN A 137 -3.46 -14.17 11.70
CA GLN A 137 -4.62 -15.06 11.54
C GLN A 137 -5.39 -15.27 12.85
N ARG A 138 -4.71 -15.56 13.97
CA ARG A 138 -5.39 -15.71 15.27
C ARG A 138 -6.05 -14.41 15.71
N ALA A 139 -5.37 -13.28 15.54
CA ALA A 139 -5.91 -11.97 15.90
C ALA A 139 -7.18 -11.62 15.10
N TYR A 140 -7.30 -12.11 13.86
CA TYR A 140 -8.54 -12.04 13.08
C TYR A 140 -9.64 -12.94 13.68
N ILE A 141 -9.34 -14.22 13.92
CA ILE A 141 -10.30 -15.21 14.45
C ILE A 141 -10.85 -14.81 15.82
N VAL A 142 -9.97 -14.44 16.77
CA VAL A 142 -10.35 -13.95 18.10
C VAL A 142 -11.26 -12.73 17.98
N ARG A 143 -10.97 -11.81 17.06
CA ARG A 143 -11.79 -10.62 16.83
C ARG A 143 -13.16 -10.96 16.24
N SER A 144 -13.26 -11.93 15.33
CA SER A 144 -14.56 -12.39 14.79
C SER A 144 -15.43 -13.14 15.80
N ILE A 145 -14.83 -13.72 16.85
CA ILE A 145 -15.55 -14.35 17.95
C ILE A 145 -16.00 -13.32 19.00
N VAL A 146 -15.17 -12.32 19.30
CA VAL A 146 -15.41 -11.32 20.36
C VAL A 146 -16.31 -10.15 19.89
N CYS A 147 -16.37 -9.86 18.59
CA CYS A 147 -17.32 -8.89 18.02
C CYS A 147 -18.59 -9.59 17.55
N GLN A 148 -19.76 -9.20 18.07
CA GLN A 148 -21.06 -9.72 17.60
C GLN A 148 -21.24 -9.53 16.08
N PRO A 149 -21.97 -10.43 15.39
CA PRO A 149 -22.14 -10.40 13.92
C PRO A 149 -22.58 -9.04 13.36
N ASP A 150 -23.46 -8.35 14.08
CA ASP A 150 -24.05 -7.06 13.67
C ASP A 150 -23.05 -5.88 13.66
N GLN A 151 -21.82 -6.09 14.18
CA GLN A 151 -20.74 -5.10 14.18
C GLN A 151 -19.46 -5.58 13.48
N VAL A 152 -19.57 -6.44 12.46
CA VAL A 152 -18.48 -6.77 11.53
C VAL A 152 -18.19 -5.62 10.53
N THR A 153 -18.34 -4.37 10.98
CA THR A 153 -17.66 -3.22 10.36
C THR A 153 -16.32 -3.00 11.06
N LEU A 154 -15.23 -3.08 10.30
CA LEU A 154 -13.85 -3.01 10.77
C LEU A 154 -13.55 -1.68 11.51
N ARG A 155 -13.84 -1.60 12.81
CA ARG A 155 -13.45 -0.45 13.64
C ARG A 155 -11.93 -0.23 13.57
N ARG A 156 -11.57 0.91 13.00
CA ARG A 156 -10.24 1.33 12.51
C ARG A 156 -9.13 1.22 13.56
N SER A 157 -9.40 1.70 14.78
CA SER A 157 -8.47 1.67 15.92
C SER A 157 -7.96 0.26 16.29
N SER A 158 -8.72 -0.79 15.99
CA SER A 158 -8.34 -2.16 16.34
C SER A 158 -7.52 -2.89 15.27
N ALA A 159 -7.32 -2.29 14.09
CA ALA A 159 -6.47 -2.81 13.03
C ALA A 159 -5.06 -2.16 12.98
N ALA A 160 -4.91 -0.94 13.50
CA ALA A 160 -3.67 -0.16 13.42
C ALA A 160 -2.40 -0.93 13.84
N TRP A 161 -2.42 -1.58 15.00
CA TRP A 161 -1.30 -2.37 15.53
C TRP A 161 -0.87 -3.52 14.61
N VAL A 162 -1.79 -4.13 13.84
CA VAL A 162 -1.47 -5.19 12.88
C VAL A 162 -0.66 -4.64 11.71
N LEU A 163 -0.73 -3.33 11.44
CA LEU A 163 -0.04 -2.67 10.34
C LEU A 163 1.18 -1.86 10.78
N ASP A 164 1.59 -1.97 12.05
CA ASP A 164 2.66 -1.15 12.67
C ASP A 164 2.41 0.36 12.56
N LEU A 165 1.14 0.75 12.46
CA LEU A 165 0.69 2.14 12.59
C LEU A 165 0.90 2.55 14.04
N ALA A 166 2.03 3.24 14.29
CA ALA A 166 2.43 3.66 15.61
C ALA A 166 1.35 4.50 16.29
N ASP A 167 0.90 4.05 17.47
CA ASP A 167 0.19 4.91 18.41
C ASP A 167 1.07 6.14 18.66
N SER A 168 0.62 7.30 18.17
CA SER A 168 1.34 8.56 18.39
C SER A 168 1.48 8.77 19.90
N PRO A 169 2.69 8.99 20.43
CA PRO A 169 2.87 9.04 21.88
C PRO A 169 2.02 10.16 22.45
N THR A 170 1.03 9.80 23.27
CA THR A 170 0.24 10.74 24.06
C THR A 170 1.15 11.34 25.11
N LEU A 171 1.93 12.33 24.70
CA LEU A 171 2.84 13.07 25.55
C LEU A 171 2.01 13.83 26.58
N VAL A 172 1.99 13.28 27.80
CA VAL A 172 1.75 14.05 29.01
C VAL A 172 2.69 15.25 28.96
N CYS A 173 2.14 16.46 28.90
CA CYS A 173 2.92 17.67 28.86
C CYS A 173 3.82 17.76 30.09
N GLU A 174 5.11 18.07 29.92
CA GLU A 174 5.89 18.62 31.03
C GLU A 174 5.29 19.98 31.42
N ASP A 175 5.05 20.17 32.71
CA ASP A 175 4.50 21.42 33.23
C ASP A 175 5.41 22.61 32.91
N ARG A 176 4.88 23.56 32.13
CA ARG A 176 5.52 24.87 31.96
C ARG A 176 4.91 25.84 32.96
N PRO A 177 5.65 26.31 33.98
CA PRO A 177 5.10 27.21 34.99
C PRO A 177 4.67 28.54 34.37
N SER A 178 3.49 29.01 34.77
CA SER A 178 2.93 30.30 34.34
C SER A 178 3.83 31.47 34.75
N PRO A 179 4.11 32.44 33.88
CA PRO A 179 4.88 33.63 34.24
C PRO A 179 4.01 34.61 35.04
N SER A 180 3.97 34.44 36.36
CA SER A 180 3.47 35.46 37.29
C SER A 180 4.45 36.64 37.35
N ALA A 181 4.03 37.80 36.86
CA ALA A 181 4.73 39.06 37.09
C ALA A 181 4.05 39.81 38.25
N ASP A 182 4.81 40.13 39.30
CA ASP A 182 4.30 40.74 40.52
C ASP A 182 3.86 42.20 40.32
N LEU A 183 2.76 42.59 40.97
CA LEU A 183 2.67 43.86 41.70
C LEU A 183 1.85 43.66 43.00
N PRO A 184 2.14 44.43 44.07
CA PRO A 184 1.78 44.03 45.42
C PRO A 184 0.39 44.49 45.88
N SER A 185 -0.22 43.70 46.77
CA SER A 185 -1.23 44.22 47.70
C SER A 185 -1.20 43.49 49.03
N SER A 186 -0.67 44.15 50.06
CA SER A 186 -0.83 43.74 51.44
C SER A 186 -2.25 44.05 51.92
N ARG A 187 -2.96 43.09 52.53
CA ARG A 187 -4.03 43.45 53.49
C ARG A 187 -4.24 42.44 54.61
N SER A 188 -4.17 42.97 55.82
CA SER A 188 -4.47 42.31 57.09
C SER A 188 -5.98 42.10 57.27
N GLY A 189 -6.39 40.90 57.70
CA GLY A 189 -7.71 40.68 58.30
C GLY A 189 -7.66 40.88 59.81
N SER A 190 -8.43 41.83 60.34
CA SER A 190 -8.56 42.09 61.78
C SER A 190 -9.90 41.59 62.34
N ARG A 191 -9.96 41.30 63.64
CA ARG A 191 -11.24 41.08 64.35
C ARG A 191 -11.93 42.42 64.58
N GLY A 192 -13.16 42.57 64.09
CA GLY A 192 -14.02 43.74 64.30
C GLY A 192 -15.49 43.42 63.96
N LYS A 193 -16.44 44.17 64.52
CA LYS A 193 -17.89 43.90 64.42
C LYS A 193 -18.66 45.13 63.89
N VAL A 194 -19.73 44.85 63.12
CA VAL A 194 -21.01 45.60 63.07
C VAL A 194 -21.14 46.89 62.18
N GLN A 195 -22.24 46.89 61.38
CA GLN A 195 -23.06 48.00 60.81
C GLN A 195 -22.60 48.95 59.66
N SER A 196 -23.03 48.60 58.43
CA SER A 196 -24.16 49.20 57.65
C SER A 196 -24.06 50.48 56.78
N LEU A 197 -24.86 50.45 55.69
CA LEU A 197 -25.47 51.53 54.87
C LEU A 197 -24.66 52.28 53.76
N GLY A 198 -25.26 52.40 52.56
CA GLY A 198 -24.87 53.36 51.48
C GLY A 198 -24.88 52.83 50.03
N SER A 199 -25.75 53.39 49.15
CA SER A 199 -25.87 53.17 47.68
C SER A 199 -26.03 54.55 46.97
N PRO A 200 -26.13 54.71 45.61
CA PRO A 200 -26.16 53.77 44.47
C PRO A 200 -25.00 54.05 43.44
N PRO A 201 -25.09 54.48 42.14
CA PRO A 201 -26.17 54.83 41.20
C PRO A 201 -26.26 53.96 39.90
N ARG A 202 -25.78 54.46 38.74
CA ARG A 202 -26.01 54.08 37.31
C ARG A 202 -24.91 54.78 36.44
N THR A 203 -24.65 54.52 35.14
CA THR A 203 -25.49 54.58 33.89
C THR A 203 -24.90 53.73 32.73
N GLU A 204 -25.70 53.00 31.91
CA GLU A 204 -26.30 53.33 30.57
C GLU A 204 -25.31 53.62 29.40
N SER A 205 -25.59 53.42 28.09
CA SER A 205 -26.55 52.61 27.28
C SER A 205 -26.36 52.93 25.76
N LYS A 206 -26.76 52.00 24.85
CA LYS A 206 -27.07 52.10 23.38
C LYS A 206 -26.14 51.28 22.44
N ASN A 207 -26.55 50.44 21.46
CA ASN A 207 -27.83 49.96 20.86
C ASN A 207 -28.19 50.47 19.43
N ALA A 208 -27.92 49.63 18.41
CA ALA A 208 -28.53 49.59 17.04
C ALA A 208 -28.24 48.19 16.41
N LYS A 209 -28.95 47.55 15.45
CA LYS A 209 -30.16 47.77 14.59
C LYS A 209 -29.95 47.96 13.06
N ARG A 210 -29.78 46.82 12.35
CA ARG A 210 -30.50 46.31 11.13
C ARG A 210 -30.87 47.24 9.94
N PRO A 211 -30.88 46.71 8.68
CA PRO A 211 -32.17 46.21 8.11
C PRO A 211 -32.09 44.92 7.23
N ARG A 212 -33.19 44.57 6.53
CA ARG A 212 -33.45 43.41 5.63
C ARG A 212 -33.73 43.87 4.18
N ARG A 213 -33.71 42.96 3.19
CA ARG A 213 -34.78 42.87 2.14
C ARG A 213 -34.86 41.56 1.32
N ASP A 214 -35.83 40.73 1.65
CA ASP A 214 -36.94 40.16 0.83
C ASP A 214 -36.76 39.62 -0.62
N ALA A 215 -36.82 38.28 -0.70
CA ALA A 215 -37.47 37.34 -1.66
C ALA A 215 -38.10 37.73 -3.03
N ARG A 216 -38.04 36.76 -3.99
CA ARG A 216 -39.08 36.42 -5.01
C ARG A 216 -38.96 34.95 -5.49
N ALA A 217 -39.89 34.43 -6.30
CA ALA A 217 -40.08 32.97 -6.54
C ALA A 217 -40.68 32.58 -7.91
N ALA A 218 -40.71 31.26 -8.20
CA ALA A 218 -41.39 30.53 -9.31
C ALA A 218 -40.74 30.64 -10.72
N ARG A 219 -40.96 29.74 -11.73
CA ARG A 219 -41.89 28.59 -11.92
C ARG A 219 -41.22 27.42 -12.76
N PRO A 220 -41.85 26.55 -13.61
CA PRO A 220 -41.49 25.09 -13.63
C PRO A 220 -41.03 24.45 -14.97
N CYS A 221 -40.61 23.17 -14.88
CA CYS A 221 -40.59 22.01 -15.82
C CYS A 221 -40.49 22.19 -17.37
N PRO A 222 -39.87 21.20 -18.05
CA PRO A 222 -40.70 20.14 -18.66
C PRO A 222 -40.24 18.69 -18.38
N VAL A 223 -41.06 17.73 -18.80
CA VAL A 223 -40.84 16.26 -18.75
C VAL A 223 -40.13 15.78 -20.02
N ILE A 224 -39.31 14.74 -19.92
CA ILE A 224 -38.87 13.87 -21.04
C ILE A 224 -39.10 12.41 -20.63
N HIS A 225 -39.41 11.56 -21.61
CA HIS A 225 -40.00 10.23 -21.44
C HIS A 225 -39.04 9.13 -20.97
N ASP A 226 -39.64 8.07 -20.44
CA ASP A 226 -39.07 6.74 -20.28
C ASP A 226 -38.61 6.14 -21.62
N ALA A 227 -37.66 5.20 -21.56
CA ALA A 227 -37.28 4.34 -22.67
C ALA A 227 -36.81 2.98 -22.11
N ASP A 228 -37.50 1.91 -22.49
CA ASP A 228 -37.23 0.54 -22.02
C ASP A 228 -35.87 0.02 -22.52
N ALA A 229 -35.18 -0.76 -21.68
CA ALA A 229 -33.86 -1.31 -21.97
C ALA A 229 -33.60 -2.64 -21.25
N ASP A 230 -34.47 -3.64 -21.47
CA ASP A 230 -34.32 -4.98 -20.89
C ASP A 230 -34.80 -6.07 -21.88
N ASP A 231 -33.85 -6.74 -22.57
CA ASP A 231 -33.97 -8.11 -23.15
C ASP A 231 -32.69 -8.55 -23.92
N SER A 232 -31.84 -7.61 -24.36
CA SER A 232 -30.81 -7.84 -25.40
C SER A 232 -29.81 -8.97 -25.14
N ASN A 233 -29.58 -9.33 -23.87
CA ASN A 233 -28.65 -10.39 -23.48
C ASN A 233 -29.22 -11.81 -23.69
N ALA A 234 -30.54 -12.01 -23.66
CA ALA A 234 -31.12 -13.34 -23.87
C ALA A 234 -30.93 -13.80 -25.33
N ALA A 235 -31.22 -12.91 -26.28
CA ALA A 235 -31.00 -13.15 -27.71
C ALA A 235 -29.53 -13.39 -28.07
N PHE A 236 -28.59 -12.80 -27.31
CA PHE A 236 -27.15 -12.98 -27.52
C PHE A 236 -26.70 -14.44 -27.27
N PHE A 237 -27.09 -15.04 -26.14
CA PHE A 237 -26.71 -16.43 -25.84
C PHE A 237 -27.36 -17.43 -26.82
N ALA A 238 -28.62 -17.23 -27.18
CA ALA A 238 -29.31 -18.05 -28.19
C ALA A 238 -28.59 -18.04 -29.57
N ALA A 239 -27.86 -16.97 -29.89
CA ALA A 239 -27.11 -16.83 -31.15
C ALA A 239 -25.68 -17.42 -31.13
N LEU A 240 -25.24 -18.08 -30.05
CA LEU A 240 -23.89 -18.65 -29.95
C LEU A 240 -23.73 -20.05 -30.56
N ALA A 241 -24.82 -20.74 -30.92
CA ALA A 241 -24.79 -22.15 -31.29
C ALA A 241 -24.92 -22.41 -32.81
N PRO A 242 -23.93 -23.08 -33.45
CA PRO A 242 -24.24 -24.04 -34.50
C PRO A 242 -25.14 -25.13 -33.91
N GLN A 243 -26.08 -25.69 -34.69
CA GLN A 243 -26.99 -26.72 -34.18
C GLN A 243 -26.25 -28.06 -33.91
N ALA A 244 -25.68 -28.16 -32.71
CA ALA A 244 -25.33 -29.43 -32.10
C ALA A 244 -26.60 -30.28 -31.91
N PRO A 245 -26.51 -31.62 -31.96
CA PRO A 245 -27.66 -32.46 -31.64
C PRO A 245 -28.17 -32.14 -30.23
N ARG A 246 -29.50 -31.97 -30.10
CA ARG A 246 -30.14 -31.77 -28.79
C ARG A 246 -29.77 -32.95 -27.88
N ARG A 247 -28.94 -32.68 -26.87
CA ARG A 247 -28.69 -33.59 -25.76
C ARG A 247 -29.86 -33.53 -24.78
N ASP A 248 -30.09 -34.62 -24.07
CA ASP A 248 -31.08 -34.67 -23.00
C ASP A 248 -30.66 -33.72 -21.86
N PRO A 249 -31.53 -32.81 -21.40
CA PRO A 249 -31.26 -31.95 -20.25
C PRO A 249 -30.91 -32.72 -18.96
N HIS A 250 -31.40 -33.95 -18.78
CA HIS A 250 -31.00 -34.83 -17.68
C HIS A 250 -29.55 -35.32 -17.82
N ASP A 251 -29.10 -35.67 -19.02
CA ASP A 251 -27.69 -36.01 -19.27
C ASP A 251 -26.78 -34.79 -19.02
N LEU A 252 -27.23 -33.59 -19.42
CA LEU A 252 -26.50 -32.35 -19.15
C LEU A 252 -26.43 -32.05 -17.64
N LEU A 253 -27.53 -32.18 -16.90
CA LEU A 253 -27.54 -31.98 -15.44
C LEU A 253 -26.61 -32.98 -14.74
N LYS A 254 -26.56 -34.23 -15.23
CA LYS A 254 -25.65 -35.25 -14.75
C LYS A 254 -24.19 -34.91 -15.05
N GLU A 255 -23.84 -34.52 -16.28
CA GLU A 255 -22.48 -34.03 -16.61
C GLU A 255 -22.10 -32.82 -15.75
N LEU A 256 -23.03 -31.91 -15.45
CA LEU A 256 -22.83 -30.78 -14.54
C LEU A 256 -22.57 -31.20 -13.09
N ARG A 257 -23.29 -32.22 -12.57
CA ARG A 257 -23.01 -32.82 -11.25
C ARG A 257 -21.64 -33.51 -11.24
N GLU A 258 -21.27 -34.21 -12.31
CA GLU A 258 -19.98 -34.89 -12.44
C GLU A 258 -18.79 -33.92 -12.44
N LEU A 259 -18.93 -32.68 -12.96
CA LEU A 259 -17.89 -31.64 -12.86
C LEU A 259 -17.58 -31.21 -11.41
N LEU A 260 -18.57 -31.25 -10.52
CA LEU A 260 -18.39 -30.91 -9.09
C LEU A 260 -17.71 -32.05 -8.30
N VAL A 261 -17.74 -33.28 -8.83
CA VAL A 261 -17.07 -34.44 -8.24
C VAL A 261 -15.58 -34.40 -8.57
N PRO A 262 -14.69 -34.46 -7.56
CA PRO A 262 -13.24 -34.52 -7.78
C PRO A 262 -12.82 -35.75 -8.63
N PRO A 263 -12.09 -35.55 -9.75
CA PRO A 263 -11.59 -36.66 -10.56
C PRO A 263 -10.71 -37.64 -9.77
N ARG A 264 -10.78 -38.94 -10.10
CA ARG A 264 -10.04 -40.00 -9.40
C ARG A 264 -8.54 -39.99 -9.65
N ASP A 265 -8.14 -39.29 -10.71
CA ASP A 265 -6.81 -39.08 -11.26
C ASP A 265 -6.27 -37.66 -10.97
N LEU A 266 -6.90 -36.91 -10.05
CA LEU A 266 -6.36 -35.65 -9.55
C LEU A 266 -4.91 -35.83 -9.06
N PRO A 267 -4.00 -34.88 -9.35
CA PRO A 267 -2.67 -34.86 -8.75
C PRO A 267 -2.77 -34.90 -7.23
N SER A 268 -1.86 -35.62 -6.56
CA SER A 268 -1.85 -35.78 -5.09
C SER A 268 -1.68 -34.47 -4.30
N THR A 269 -1.44 -33.38 -5.02
CA THR A 269 -1.23 -32.00 -4.59
C THR A 269 -2.43 -31.08 -4.87
N VAL A 270 -3.52 -31.62 -5.45
CA VAL A 270 -4.88 -31.05 -5.38
C VAL A 270 -5.65 -31.84 -4.31
N SER A 271 -6.12 -31.18 -3.25
CA SER A 271 -7.08 -31.86 -2.36
C SER A 271 -8.45 -31.93 -3.04
N PRO A 272 -9.22 -33.03 -2.86
CA PRO A 272 -10.57 -33.13 -3.45
C PRO A 272 -11.48 -31.94 -3.09
N GLN A 273 -11.35 -31.43 -1.88
CA GLN A 273 -12.09 -30.25 -1.40
C GLN A 273 -11.72 -28.96 -2.16
N LEU A 274 -10.46 -28.80 -2.54
CA LEU A 274 -9.97 -27.65 -3.32
C LEU A 274 -10.49 -27.69 -4.76
N TRP A 275 -10.61 -28.88 -5.37
CA TRP A 275 -11.31 -29.05 -6.65
C TRP A 275 -12.77 -28.62 -6.55
N THR A 276 -13.51 -29.12 -5.55
CA THR A 276 -14.93 -28.78 -5.39
C THR A 276 -15.12 -27.28 -5.18
N THR A 277 -14.34 -26.61 -4.32
CA THR A 277 -14.44 -25.15 -4.14
C THR A 277 -14.10 -24.36 -5.43
N PHE A 278 -13.15 -24.82 -6.24
CA PHE A 278 -12.84 -24.22 -7.54
C PHE A 278 -13.98 -24.38 -8.54
N ALA A 279 -14.49 -25.60 -8.71
CA ALA A 279 -15.62 -25.90 -9.59
C ALA A 279 -16.88 -25.12 -9.15
N GLU A 280 -17.17 -25.06 -7.84
CA GLU A 280 -18.26 -24.24 -7.29
C GLU A 280 -18.08 -22.75 -7.56
N THR A 281 -16.84 -22.24 -7.51
CA THR A 281 -16.57 -20.83 -7.83
C THR A 281 -16.88 -20.53 -9.30
N ILE A 282 -16.46 -21.40 -10.22
CA ILE A 282 -16.77 -21.27 -11.66
C ILE A 282 -18.28 -21.35 -11.92
N PHE A 283 -18.98 -22.34 -11.34
CA PHE A 283 -20.43 -22.46 -11.49
C PHE A 283 -21.17 -21.22 -10.97
N ARG A 284 -20.78 -20.67 -9.81
CA ARG A 284 -21.35 -19.42 -9.25
C ARG A 284 -21.17 -18.25 -10.22
N ILE A 285 -19.99 -18.10 -10.83
CA ILE A 285 -19.71 -17.04 -11.82
C ILE A 285 -20.61 -17.19 -13.05
N VAL A 286 -20.73 -18.40 -13.61
CA VAL A 286 -21.55 -18.64 -14.81
C VAL A 286 -23.04 -18.42 -14.52
N VAL A 287 -23.56 -18.97 -13.42
CA VAL A 287 -24.96 -18.82 -13.00
C VAL A 287 -25.33 -17.35 -12.75
N LEU A 288 -24.44 -16.54 -12.21
CA LEU A 288 -24.65 -15.09 -12.01
C LEU A 288 -24.48 -14.25 -13.30
N ARG A 289 -24.00 -14.83 -14.40
CA ARG A 289 -23.73 -14.12 -15.67
C ARG A 289 -24.71 -14.41 -16.79
N VAL A 290 -25.50 -15.48 -16.70
CA VAL A 290 -26.59 -15.78 -17.63
C VAL A 290 -27.92 -15.33 -16.98
N PRO A 291 -28.66 -14.36 -17.56
CA PRO A 291 -29.84 -13.78 -16.89
C PRO A 291 -30.93 -14.78 -16.51
N SER A 292 -31.21 -15.78 -17.36
CA SER A 292 -32.18 -16.85 -17.06
C SER A 292 -31.79 -17.70 -15.85
N LEU A 293 -30.49 -17.96 -15.66
CA LEU A 293 -29.96 -18.69 -14.50
C LEU A 293 -30.06 -17.84 -13.23
N ALA A 294 -29.72 -16.56 -13.30
CA ALA A 294 -29.83 -15.64 -12.18
C ALA A 294 -31.30 -15.49 -11.71
N VAL A 295 -32.25 -15.39 -12.65
CA VAL A 295 -33.70 -15.40 -12.35
C VAL A 295 -34.13 -16.71 -11.70
N LEU A 296 -33.64 -17.86 -12.15
CA LEU A 296 -33.96 -19.15 -11.53
C LEU A 296 -33.37 -19.32 -10.12
N VAL A 297 -32.16 -18.79 -9.84
CA VAL A 297 -31.64 -18.71 -8.46
C VAL A 297 -32.59 -17.89 -7.59
N LEU A 298 -32.96 -16.68 -8.04
CA LEU A 298 -33.87 -15.79 -7.31
C LEU A 298 -35.28 -16.36 -7.12
N ARG A 299 -35.75 -17.20 -8.04
CA ARG A 299 -37.02 -17.96 -7.93
C ARG A 299 -36.89 -19.25 -7.09
N SER A 300 -35.68 -19.72 -6.78
CA SER A 300 -35.45 -20.96 -6.01
C SER A 300 -35.41 -20.77 -4.50
N GLU A 301 -35.43 -19.52 -4.03
CA GLU A 301 -35.65 -19.17 -2.61
C GLU A 301 -37.07 -19.61 -2.18
N PRO A 302 -37.21 -20.42 -1.11
CA PRO A 302 -38.52 -20.93 -0.71
C PRO A 302 -39.40 -19.81 -0.14
N THR A 303 -40.52 -19.54 -0.81
CA THR A 303 -41.53 -18.56 -0.40
C THR A 303 -42.44 -19.07 0.75
N ASP A 304 -41.91 -19.94 1.62
CA ASP A 304 -42.56 -20.51 2.81
C ASP A 304 -42.72 -19.50 3.96
N VAL A 305 -43.10 -18.26 3.63
CA VAL A 305 -43.72 -17.32 4.57
C VAL A 305 -45.15 -17.80 4.82
N HIS A 306 -45.26 -18.83 5.67
CA HIS A 306 -46.53 -19.45 6.04
C HIS A 306 -47.45 -18.37 6.67
N LEU A 307 -48.46 -17.94 5.91
CA LEU A 307 -49.44 -16.93 6.34
C LEU A 307 -50.39 -17.50 7.41
N CYS A 308 -49.87 -17.66 8.63
CA CYS A 308 -50.64 -18.04 9.80
C CYS A 308 -51.59 -16.89 10.17
N GLY A 309 -52.90 -17.12 10.04
CA GLY A 309 -53.96 -16.12 10.25
C GLY A 309 -54.20 -15.70 11.70
N CYS A 310 -53.15 -15.55 12.51
CA CYS A 310 -53.22 -15.14 13.91
C CYS A 310 -52.78 -13.68 14.05
N ALA A 311 -53.71 -12.82 14.49
CA ALA A 311 -53.40 -11.42 14.78
C ALA A 311 -52.44 -11.29 15.98
N ALA A 312 -51.55 -10.29 15.92
CA ALA A 312 -50.50 -9.99 16.90
C ALA A 312 -49.37 -11.03 17.03
N ALA A 313 -48.39 -10.93 16.13
CA ALA A 313 -47.05 -11.50 16.30
C ALA A 313 -45.97 -10.44 16.01
N THR A 314 -44.87 -10.47 16.78
CA THR A 314 -43.72 -9.56 16.64
C THR A 314 -42.87 -9.95 15.42
N PRO A 315 -42.32 -9.00 14.63
CA PRO A 315 -41.39 -9.35 13.56
C PRO A 315 -40.11 -9.96 14.13
N CYS A 316 -39.82 -11.21 13.75
CA CYS A 316 -38.60 -11.94 14.07
C CYS A 316 -38.09 -12.63 12.81
N GLY A 317 -36.81 -12.43 12.49
CA GLY A 317 -36.16 -12.97 11.29
C GLY A 317 -35.87 -11.89 10.25
N ASP A 318 -34.61 -11.49 10.15
CA ASP A 318 -34.11 -10.76 8.98
C ASP A 318 -34.08 -11.72 7.78
N GLY A 319 -35.02 -11.54 6.85
CA GLY A 319 -35.12 -12.31 5.61
C GLY A 319 -33.97 -12.01 4.65
N ARG A 320 -32.79 -12.55 4.94
CA ARG A 320 -31.60 -12.50 4.08
C ARG A 320 -31.52 -13.80 3.27
N PRO A 321 -31.30 -13.74 1.94
CA PRO A 321 -31.29 -14.94 1.10
C PRO A 321 -30.17 -15.90 1.50
N ASP A 322 -30.48 -17.19 1.51
CA ASP A 322 -29.64 -18.24 2.12
C ASP A 322 -28.74 -18.92 1.08
N LEU A 323 -27.78 -18.14 0.56
CA LEU A 323 -26.85 -18.57 -0.49
C LEU A 323 -25.88 -19.69 -0.05
N ASP A 324 -25.82 -20.02 1.24
CA ASP A 324 -25.01 -21.11 1.77
C ASP A 324 -25.59 -22.50 1.45
N LYS A 325 -26.82 -22.58 0.92
CA LYS A 325 -27.39 -23.82 0.34
C LYS A 325 -26.62 -24.38 -0.87
N GLY A 326 -25.69 -23.61 -1.45
CA GLY A 326 -24.70 -24.12 -2.40
C GLY A 326 -25.23 -24.49 -3.80
N ILE A 327 -24.33 -24.86 -4.70
CA ILE A 327 -24.70 -25.19 -6.09
C ILE A 327 -25.43 -26.52 -6.20
N HIS A 328 -25.17 -27.46 -5.29
CA HIS A 328 -25.93 -28.70 -5.24
C HIS A 328 -27.44 -28.44 -5.09
N SER A 329 -27.86 -27.54 -4.18
CA SER A 329 -29.27 -27.13 -4.06
C SER A 329 -29.83 -26.47 -5.32
N PHE A 330 -29.01 -25.72 -6.07
CA PHE A 330 -29.42 -25.15 -7.37
C PHE A 330 -29.63 -26.23 -8.44
N LEU A 331 -28.71 -27.19 -8.57
CA LEU A 331 -28.88 -28.34 -9.48
C LEU A 331 -30.06 -29.23 -9.05
N ASP A 332 -30.26 -29.44 -7.75
CA ASP A 332 -31.44 -30.12 -7.19
C ASP A 332 -32.75 -29.36 -7.47
N SER A 333 -32.69 -28.04 -7.67
CA SER A 333 -33.84 -27.20 -8.03
C SER A 333 -34.17 -27.31 -9.52
N LEU A 334 -33.17 -27.39 -10.40
CA LEU A 334 -33.36 -27.73 -11.81
C LEU A 334 -33.93 -29.14 -11.97
N GLU A 335 -33.42 -30.13 -11.23
CA GLU A 335 -33.91 -31.52 -11.30
C GLU A 335 -35.38 -31.67 -10.86
N ARG A 336 -35.80 -30.94 -9.83
CA ARG A 336 -37.21 -30.89 -9.40
C ARG A 336 -38.12 -30.23 -10.44
N ARG A 337 -37.62 -29.22 -11.17
CA ARG A 337 -38.35 -28.57 -12.28
C ARG A 337 -38.50 -29.49 -13.48
N PHE A 338 -37.44 -30.23 -13.88
CA PHE A 338 -37.55 -31.29 -14.89
C PHE A 338 -38.56 -32.38 -14.53
N SER A 339 -38.62 -32.75 -13.25
CA SER A 339 -39.51 -33.80 -12.75
C SER A 339 -41.01 -33.42 -12.78
N GLY A 340 -41.38 -32.20 -13.18
CA GLY A 340 -42.76 -31.73 -13.24
C GLY A 340 -43.48 -31.70 -11.88
N ALA A 341 -42.73 -31.70 -10.78
CA ALA A 341 -43.19 -32.16 -9.48
C ALA A 341 -43.93 -31.10 -8.62
N GLY A 342 -44.43 -30.01 -9.21
CA GLY A 342 -45.21 -29.01 -8.45
C GLY A 342 -45.65 -27.74 -9.18
N GLU A 343 -44.94 -27.31 -10.22
CA GLU A 343 -45.22 -26.05 -10.95
C GLU A 343 -45.51 -26.32 -12.44
N GLY A 344 -45.78 -25.27 -13.23
CA GLY A 344 -46.46 -25.39 -14.52
C GLY A 344 -45.60 -26.03 -15.63
N ALA A 345 -46.23 -26.43 -16.72
CA ALA A 345 -45.53 -27.00 -17.89
C ALA A 345 -44.47 -26.05 -18.49
N ASN A 346 -44.57 -24.75 -18.24
CA ASN A 346 -43.57 -23.76 -18.63
C ASN A 346 -42.30 -23.84 -17.76
N ASP A 347 -42.41 -24.15 -16.46
CA ASP A 347 -41.28 -24.22 -15.53
C ASP A 347 -40.30 -25.35 -15.85
N ALA A 348 -40.78 -26.41 -16.51
CA ALA A 348 -39.94 -27.46 -17.08
C ALA A 348 -39.11 -26.93 -18.26
N HIS A 349 -39.73 -26.21 -19.20
CA HIS A 349 -39.03 -25.66 -20.36
C HIS A 349 -38.03 -24.54 -19.98
N ASP A 350 -38.40 -23.66 -19.03
CA ASP A 350 -37.48 -22.70 -18.41
C ASP A 350 -36.23 -23.42 -17.83
N ALA A 351 -36.38 -24.63 -17.26
CA ALA A 351 -35.27 -25.41 -16.71
C ALA A 351 -34.44 -26.14 -17.79
N GLU A 352 -35.04 -26.52 -18.93
CA GLU A 352 -34.31 -27.09 -20.09
C GLU A 352 -33.36 -26.05 -20.67
N ASP A 353 -33.89 -24.89 -21.06
CA ASP A 353 -33.12 -23.80 -21.65
C ASP A 353 -32.07 -23.26 -20.65
N ALA A 354 -32.36 -23.27 -19.35
CA ALA A 354 -31.40 -22.99 -18.31
C ALA A 354 -30.23 -24.01 -18.27
N CYS A 355 -30.51 -25.31 -18.18
CA CYS A 355 -29.47 -26.32 -18.12
C CYS A 355 -28.61 -26.32 -19.40
N ILE A 356 -29.24 -26.11 -20.56
CA ILE A 356 -28.57 -25.92 -21.85
C ILE A 356 -27.68 -24.65 -21.82
N SER A 357 -28.19 -23.52 -21.33
CA SER A 357 -27.42 -22.26 -21.24
C SER A 357 -26.23 -22.37 -20.29
N LEU A 358 -26.40 -23.01 -19.14
CA LEU A 358 -25.34 -23.28 -18.17
C LEU A 358 -24.24 -24.15 -18.79
N TRP A 359 -24.63 -25.25 -19.45
CA TRP A 359 -23.69 -26.13 -20.15
C TRP A 359 -22.97 -25.42 -21.31
N GLN A 360 -23.66 -24.60 -22.09
CA GLN A 360 -23.07 -23.83 -23.18
C GLN A 360 -22.04 -22.81 -22.67
N ALA A 361 -22.35 -22.07 -21.60
CA ALA A 361 -21.42 -21.12 -21.00
C ALA A 361 -20.18 -21.81 -20.38
N LEU A 362 -20.37 -22.97 -19.73
CA LEU A 362 -19.25 -23.80 -19.24
C LEU A 362 -18.44 -24.44 -20.38
N GLN A 363 -19.06 -24.78 -21.51
CA GLN A 363 -18.34 -25.22 -22.71
C GLN A 363 -17.58 -24.08 -23.39
N TYR A 364 -18.11 -22.86 -23.40
CA TYR A 364 -17.40 -21.69 -23.91
C TYR A 364 -16.13 -21.44 -23.08
N ALA A 365 -16.25 -21.52 -21.75
CA ALA A 365 -15.12 -21.43 -20.82
C ALA A 365 -14.09 -22.58 -20.91
N LYS A 366 -14.33 -23.61 -21.75
CA LYS A 366 -13.48 -24.81 -21.88
C LYS A 366 -12.73 -24.89 -23.22
N ARG A 367 -12.99 -23.99 -24.19
CA ARG A 367 -12.37 -24.07 -25.53
C ARG A 367 -11.16 -23.15 -25.64
N SER A 368 -10.03 -23.72 -26.10
CA SER A 368 -8.80 -22.97 -26.37
C SER A 368 -8.98 -22.01 -27.56
N PRO A 369 -8.36 -20.81 -27.55
CA PRO A 369 -8.47 -19.83 -28.63
C PRO A 369 -7.68 -20.16 -29.92
N ASP A 370 -7.16 -21.38 -30.07
CA ASP A 370 -6.34 -21.83 -31.22
C ASP A 370 -7.09 -21.91 -32.57
N ASP A 371 -8.35 -21.46 -32.67
CA ASP A 371 -9.02 -21.19 -33.95
C ASP A 371 -8.95 -19.69 -34.28
N PRO A 372 -7.94 -19.22 -35.04
CA PRO A 372 -7.74 -17.81 -35.37
C PRO A 372 -8.84 -17.20 -36.28
N LYS A 373 -9.92 -17.94 -36.56
CA LYS A 373 -11.12 -17.45 -37.25
C LYS A 373 -12.20 -16.94 -36.29
N GLN A 374 -12.11 -17.23 -34.99
CA GLN A 374 -13.02 -16.64 -34.01
C GLN A 374 -12.61 -15.20 -33.70
N GLN A 375 -13.24 -14.24 -34.37
CA GLN A 375 -13.16 -12.84 -33.97
C GLN A 375 -13.64 -12.70 -32.52
N TYR A 376 -12.82 -12.04 -31.69
CA TYR A 376 -13.15 -11.65 -30.32
C TYR A 376 -14.53 -10.97 -30.28
N LYS A 377 -15.50 -11.60 -29.62
CA LYS A 377 -16.83 -11.02 -29.41
C LYS A 377 -16.81 -10.16 -28.15
N GLU A 378 -17.23 -8.90 -28.27
CA GLU A 378 -17.32 -7.97 -27.15
C GLU A 378 -18.19 -8.54 -26.01
N GLY A 379 -17.79 -8.29 -24.75
CA GLY A 379 -18.58 -8.59 -23.56
C GLY A 379 -18.32 -9.95 -22.89
N LEU A 380 -17.66 -10.91 -23.55
CA LEU A 380 -17.21 -12.15 -22.92
C LEU A 380 -15.75 -12.03 -22.47
N VAL A 381 -15.51 -12.26 -21.17
CA VAL A 381 -14.16 -12.32 -20.62
C VAL A 381 -13.48 -13.56 -21.16
N ASP A 382 -12.36 -13.40 -21.87
CA ASP A 382 -11.53 -14.53 -22.25
C ASP A 382 -11.04 -15.27 -20.99
N VAL A 383 -11.26 -16.59 -20.97
CA VAL A 383 -10.92 -17.44 -19.83
C VAL A 383 -9.41 -17.69 -19.78
N VAL A 384 -8.69 -17.63 -20.90
CA VAL A 384 -7.21 -17.62 -20.89
C VAL A 384 -6.73 -16.34 -20.22
N LEU A 385 -7.13 -15.18 -20.72
CA LEU A 385 -6.84 -13.89 -20.10
C LEU A 385 -7.16 -13.87 -18.60
N PHE A 386 -8.31 -14.38 -18.17
CA PHE A 386 -8.71 -14.40 -16.76
C PHE A 386 -7.89 -15.38 -15.91
N THR A 387 -7.53 -16.54 -16.48
CA THR A 387 -6.60 -17.50 -15.87
C THR A 387 -5.20 -16.90 -15.71
N ASP A 388 -4.68 -16.16 -16.71
CA ASP A 388 -3.35 -15.51 -16.65
C ASP A 388 -3.18 -14.56 -15.45
N ALA A 389 -4.28 -13.95 -14.97
CA ALA A 389 -4.24 -13.15 -13.75
C ALA A 389 -4.38 -14.00 -12.49
N ILE A 390 -5.18 -15.06 -12.49
CA ILE A 390 -5.21 -16.04 -11.38
C ILE A 390 -3.80 -16.65 -11.20
N ASP A 391 -3.10 -16.96 -12.29
CA ASP A 391 -1.71 -17.42 -12.30
C ASP A 391 -0.68 -16.34 -11.93
N ALA A 392 -1.03 -15.06 -12.05
CA ALA A 392 -0.24 -13.93 -11.53
C ALA A 392 -0.44 -13.73 -10.02
N LEU A 393 -1.67 -13.96 -9.54
CA LEU A 393 -2.10 -13.77 -8.14
C LEU A 393 -1.55 -14.84 -7.19
N ILE A 394 -1.22 -16.03 -7.71
CA ILE A 394 -0.96 -17.25 -6.93
C ILE A 394 0.54 -17.45 -6.58
N ARG A 395 1.47 -16.62 -7.10
CA ARG A 395 2.92 -16.83 -6.90
C ARG A 395 3.47 -16.19 -5.62
N ASP A 396 4.32 -16.95 -4.92
CA ASP A 396 5.40 -16.44 -4.06
C ASP A 396 6.71 -17.15 -4.49
N GLN A 397 7.87 -16.61 -4.10
CA GLN A 397 9.13 -16.77 -4.83
C GLN A 397 9.93 -18.02 -4.43
N THR A 398 10.24 -18.95 -5.36
CA THR A 398 11.49 -19.74 -5.29
C THR A 398 11.92 -20.48 -6.58
N ALA A 399 13.19 -20.25 -6.95
CA ALA A 399 14.18 -21.24 -7.38
C ALA A 399 14.24 -21.84 -8.81
N ASP A 400 13.27 -21.68 -9.71
CA ASP A 400 13.54 -21.95 -11.15
C ASP A 400 12.75 -21.02 -12.10
N ASP A 401 13.37 -20.58 -13.19
CA ASP A 401 13.07 -19.26 -13.77
C ASP A 401 12.04 -19.25 -14.92
N SER A 402 11.38 -20.37 -15.21
CA SER A 402 10.37 -20.48 -16.28
C SER A 402 9.10 -21.26 -15.93
N ALA A 403 9.07 -21.99 -14.81
CA ALA A 403 7.90 -22.76 -14.38
C ALA A 403 7.82 -22.89 -12.85
N LEU A 404 6.61 -22.99 -12.29
CA LEU A 404 6.40 -23.19 -10.84
C LEU A 404 5.17 -24.09 -10.57
N PHE A 405 5.18 -24.83 -9.46
CA PHE A 405 4.16 -25.84 -9.11
C PHE A 405 3.15 -25.32 -8.07
N VAL A 406 1.87 -25.19 -8.42
CA VAL A 406 0.74 -24.92 -7.50
C VAL A 406 -0.52 -25.64 -8.00
N LEU A 407 -1.50 -25.92 -7.13
CA LEU A 407 -2.68 -26.75 -7.43
C LEU A 407 -2.29 -28.09 -8.11
N GLY A 408 -1.15 -28.65 -7.68
CA GLY A 408 -0.59 -29.90 -8.21
C GLY A 408 -0.19 -29.94 -9.69
N GLY A 409 -0.34 -28.84 -10.44
CA GLY A 409 0.14 -28.69 -11.80
C GLY A 409 1.40 -27.82 -11.89
N ILE A 410 2.10 -27.88 -13.03
CA ILE A 410 3.19 -26.96 -13.36
C ILE A 410 2.66 -25.83 -14.24
N VAL A 411 2.97 -24.58 -13.88
CA VAL A 411 2.50 -23.37 -14.57
C VAL A 411 3.70 -22.61 -15.13
N TRP A 412 3.62 -22.17 -16.39
CA TRP A 412 4.73 -21.57 -17.16
C TRP A 412 4.71 -20.02 -17.13
N LYS A 413 5.42 -19.33 -18.03
CA LYS A 413 5.83 -17.91 -17.85
C LYS A 413 5.67 -17.02 -19.10
N ASP A 414 4.76 -17.34 -20.01
CA ASP A 414 4.53 -16.52 -21.20
C ASP A 414 3.76 -15.22 -20.91
N LYS A 415 4.02 -14.19 -21.72
CA LYS A 415 3.39 -12.86 -21.59
C LYS A 415 2.23 -12.74 -22.58
N HIS A 416 0.97 -12.86 -22.11
CA HIS A 416 -0.15 -12.45 -22.95
C HIS A 416 -0.12 -10.91 -23.13
N PRO A 417 -0.16 -10.38 -24.37
CA PRO A 417 0.15 -8.96 -24.65
C PRO A 417 -1.04 -8.01 -24.43
N GLN A 418 -2.22 -8.53 -24.07
CA GLN A 418 -3.46 -7.76 -24.08
C GLN A 418 -3.74 -7.05 -22.75
N VAL A 419 -3.88 -5.73 -22.81
CA VAL A 419 -4.33 -4.93 -21.66
C VAL A 419 -5.77 -5.30 -21.31
N TRP A 420 -5.99 -5.54 -20.02
CA TRP A 420 -7.27 -5.94 -19.45
C TRP A 420 -8.31 -4.82 -19.44
N GLU A 421 -9.53 -5.11 -19.90
CA GLU A 421 -10.67 -4.23 -19.73
C GLU A 421 -11.07 -4.03 -18.26
N ARG A 422 -11.77 -2.93 -17.98
CA ARG A 422 -12.27 -2.57 -16.65
C ARG A 422 -13.17 -3.65 -16.03
N SER A 423 -14.06 -4.20 -16.84
CA SER A 423 -14.96 -5.32 -16.55
C SER A 423 -14.20 -6.53 -15.97
N HIS A 424 -13.02 -6.82 -16.50
CA HIS A 424 -12.19 -7.94 -16.10
C HIS A 424 -11.54 -7.66 -14.74
N TRP A 425 -10.99 -6.45 -14.54
CA TRP A 425 -10.43 -6.02 -13.25
C TRP A 425 -11.45 -6.06 -12.10
N ASP A 426 -12.71 -5.73 -12.40
CA ASP A 426 -13.78 -5.73 -11.39
C ASP A 426 -14.20 -7.16 -11.03
N LEU A 427 -14.27 -8.07 -12.01
CA LEU A 427 -14.51 -9.50 -11.78
C LEU A 427 -13.37 -10.16 -11.01
N LEU A 428 -12.11 -9.87 -11.36
CA LEU A 428 -10.94 -10.39 -10.65
C LEU A 428 -10.91 -9.91 -9.20
N TYR A 429 -11.24 -8.64 -8.96
CA TYR A 429 -11.38 -8.14 -7.61
C TYR A 429 -12.50 -8.86 -6.83
N GLN A 430 -13.65 -9.13 -7.47
CA GLN A 430 -14.76 -9.87 -6.84
C GLN A 430 -14.37 -11.29 -6.39
N LEU A 431 -13.57 -12.02 -7.17
CA LEU A 431 -13.14 -13.38 -6.78
C LEU A 431 -12.04 -13.38 -5.72
N VAL A 432 -11.10 -12.45 -5.81
CA VAL A 432 -9.90 -12.42 -4.97
C VAL A 432 -10.16 -11.76 -3.62
N GLY A 433 -11.10 -10.80 -3.56
CA GLY A 433 -11.42 -9.98 -2.38
C GLY A 433 -10.30 -9.03 -1.92
N CYS A 434 -9.04 -9.33 -2.23
CA CYS A 434 -7.85 -8.58 -1.84
C CYS A 434 -7.26 -7.81 -3.03
N ALA A 435 -7.37 -6.47 -2.97
CA ALA A 435 -6.89 -5.60 -4.04
C ALA A 435 -5.35 -5.49 -4.08
N GLY A 436 -4.66 -5.77 -2.97
CA GLY A 436 -3.20 -5.92 -2.97
C GLY A 436 -2.76 -7.03 -3.91
N CYS A 437 -3.53 -8.12 -3.97
CA CYS A 437 -3.32 -9.19 -4.94
C CYS A 437 -3.75 -8.71 -6.35
N THR A 438 -4.89 -8.03 -6.52
CA THR A 438 -5.28 -7.42 -7.82
C THR A 438 -4.20 -6.50 -8.42
N LEU A 439 -3.34 -5.87 -7.59
CA LEU A 439 -2.16 -5.10 -8.02
C LEU A 439 -0.90 -5.94 -8.38
N ILE A 440 -0.88 -7.24 -8.10
CA ILE A 440 0.13 -8.19 -8.61
C ILE A 440 -0.21 -8.58 -10.06
N ALA A 441 -1.50 -8.63 -10.41
CA ALA A 441 -1.94 -9.00 -11.76
C ALA A 441 -1.76 -7.89 -12.82
N THR A 442 -1.69 -6.61 -12.44
CA THR A 442 -1.55 -5.49 -13.40
C THR A 442 -0.21 -5.52 -14.10
N ARG A 443 -0.19 -5.39 -15.44
CA ARG A 443 1.03 -5.47 -16.26
C ARG A 443 1.60 -4.11 -16.68
N ASP A 444 0.83 -3.04 -16.48
CA ASP A 444 1.17 -1.64 -16.71
C ASP A 444 0.92 -0.78 -15.45
N PHE A 445 1.71 0.28 -15.30
CA PHE A 445 1.67 1.18 -14.15
C PHE A 445 0.45 2.09 -14.16
N HIS A 446 -0.06 2.48 -15.33
CA HIS A 446 -1.29 3.25 -15.49
C HIS A 446 -2.50 2.50 -14.91
N THR A 447 -2.64 1.21 -15.18
CA THR A 447 -3.67 0.36 -14.59
C THR A 447 -3.43 0.12 -13.10
N TRP A 448 -2.18 -0.07 -12.67
CA TRP A 448 -1.81 -0.18 -11.24
C TRP A 448 -2.24 1.06 -10.44
N THR A 449 -1.89 2.26 -10.93
CA THR A 449 -2.30 3.55 -10.34
C THR A 449 -3.81 3.76 -10.40
N THR A 450 -4.48 3.39 -11.51
CA THR A 450 -5.93 3.50 -11.64
C THR A 450 -6.68 2.58 -10.66
N ASN A 451 -6.24 1.32 -10.48
CA ASN A 451 -6.81 0.42 -9.47
C ASN A 451 -6.59 0.97 -8.05
N ARG A 452 -5.39 1.51 -7.77
CA ARG A 452 -5.06 2.18 -6.49
C ARG A 452 -5.88 3.45 -6.23
N ARG A 453 -6.23 4.20 -7.27
CA ARG A 453 -7.13 5.36 -7.20
C ARG A 453 -8.58 4.95 -6.95
N LEU A 454 -9.09 3.93 -7.64
CA LEU A 454 -10.48 3.47 -7.51
C LEU A 454 -10.81 2.94 -6.11
N ALA A 455 -9.84 2.35 -5.39
CA ALA A 455 -9.99 2.02 -3.97
C ALA A 455 -10.20 3.25 -3.07
N LEU A 456 -9.42 4.32 -3.25
CA LEU A 456 -9.58 5.58 -2.51
C LEU A 456 -10.89 6.32 -2.84
N LEU A 457 -11.47 6.05 -4.02
CA LEU A 457 -12.82 6.49 -4.38
C LEU A 457 -13.94 5.61 -3.80
N GLY A 458 -13.61 4.48 -3.18
CA GLY A 458 -14.55 3.56 -2.57
C GLY A 458 -15.17 2.53 -3.52
N ARG A 459 -14.62 2.33 -4.73
CA ARG A 459 -15.06 1.21 -5.59
C ARG A 459 -14.70 -0.14 -5.00
N PHE A 460 -13.48 -0.20 -4.47
CA PHE A 460 -12.96 -1.33 -3.71
C PHE A 460 -12.89 -0.92 -2.24
N PRO A 461 -13.16 -1.83 -1.28
CA PRO A 461 -12.75 -1.69 0.11
C PRO A 461 -11.36 -1.05 0.24
N ASP A 462 -11.26 0.03 1.01
CA ASP A 462 -10.02 0.81 1.16
C ASP A 462 -9.01 0.07 2.06
N TRP A 463 -7.76 -0.01 1.60
CA TRP A 463 -6.75 -0.94 2.14
C TRP A 463 -6.06 -0.37 3.37
N TYR A 464 -6.06 0.95 3.50
CA TYR A 464 -5.28 1.69 4.50
C TYR A 464 -5.81 3.12 4.57
N SER A 465 -6.50 3.48 5.65
CA SER A 465 -7.24 4.75 5.70
C SER A 465 -6.43 5.95 6.22
N ASP A 466 -5.22 5.70 6.72
CA ASP A 466 -4.44 6.64 7.54
C ASP A 466 -3.40 7.43 6.72
N PHE A 467 -3.62 7.54 5.41
CA PHE A 467 -2.89 8.45 4.53
C PHE A 467 -3.01 9.91 4.98
N THR A 468 -1.92 10.66 4.86
CA THR A 468 -1.93 12.13 4.97
C THR A 468 -2.76 12.76 3.84
N GLU A 469 -3.12 14.04 3.95
CA GLU A 469 -3.83 14.71 2.85
C GLU A 469 -2.97 14.75 1.57
N ALA A 470 -1.67 15.00 1.71
CA ALA A 470 -0.70 14.89 0.62
C ALA A 470 -0.72 13.51 -0.07
N GLU A 471 -0.66 12.42 0.70
CA GLU A 471 -0.72 11.06 0.13
C GLU A 471 -2.05 10.72 -0.55
N ARG A 472 -3.17 11.29 -0.08
CA ARG A 472 -4.48 11.13 -0.73
C ARG A 472 -4.56 11.93 -2.03
N ILE A 473 -4.02 13.14 -2.06
CA ILE A 473 -3.86 13.94 -3.29
C ILE A 473 -3.02 13.16 -4.29
N PHE A 474 -1.81 12.72 -3.90
CA PHE A 474 -0.92 11.93 -4.75
C PHE A 474 -1.63 10.70 -5.34
N ARG A 475 -2.38 9.95 -4.53
CA ARG A 475 -3.17 8.78 -4.96
C ARG A 475 -4.32 9.09 -5.93
N LEU A 476 -4.92 10.27 -5.87
CA LEU A 476 -5.95 10.70 -6.83
C LEU A 476 -5.34 11.30 -8.12
N SER A 477 -4.12 11.83 -8.02
CA SER A 477 -3.31 12.40 -9.10
C SER A 477 -2.39 11.37 -9.80
N ASP A 478 -2.60 10.07 -9.55
CA ASP A 478 -1.82 8.93 -10.08
C ASP A 478 -0.31 8.94 -9.73
N LEU A 479 0.07 9.73 -8.72
CA LEU A 479 1.44 9.91 -8.25
C LEU A 479 1.73 8.91 -7.12
N VAL A 480 2.80 8.14 -7.29
CA VAL A 480 3.21 7.09 -6.36
C VAL A 480 4.42 7.56 -5.56
N LEU A 481 4.21 7.91 -4.29
CA LEU A 481 5.31 8.07 -3.34
C LEU A 481 6.01 6.72 -3.14
N CYS A 482 7.29 6.65 -3.49
CA CYS A 482 8.08 5.43 -3.53
C CYS A 482 9.03 5.32 -2.31
N THR A 483 9.79 6.38 -2.06
CA THR A 483 10.59 6.56 -0.84
C THR A 483 10.90 8.03 -0.59
N HIS A 484 11.36 8.37 0.61
CA HIS A 484 11.55 9.74 1.07
C HIS A 484 12.39 9.77 2.36
N ASN A 485 12.91 10.94 2.72
CA ASN A 485 13.79 11.10 3.88
C ASN A 485 13.10 11.73 5.11
N SER A 486 11.83 11.45 5.37
CA SER A 486 11.09 12.05 6.51
C SER A 486 11.78 11.86 7.86
N CYS A 487 12.41 10.71 8.07
CA CYS A 487 13.19 10.40 9.27
C CYS A 487 14.55 11.14 9.36
N HIS A 488 14.91 11.97 8.38
CA HIS A 488 16.23 12.60 8.22
C HIS A 488 16.20 14.09 7.92
N ALA A 489 15.24 14.55 7.10
CA ALA A 489 15.06 15.93 6.67
C ALA A 489 15.03 16.98 7.81
N GLY A 490 15.33 18.21 7.42
CA GLY A 490 15.32 19.37 8.30
C GLY A 490 16.61 19.53 9.11
N ARG A 491 16.50 20.28 10.20
CA ARG A 491 17.65 20.76 10.98
C ARG A 491 17.92 19.91 12.22
N ARG A 492 19.17 19.48 12.41
CA ARG A 492 19.59 18.62 13.53
C ARG A 492 20.83 19.18 14.22
N VAL A 493 20.72 19.48 15.52
CA VAL A 493 21.84 19.95 16.33
C VAL A 493 22.36 18.81 17.19
N ARG A 494 23.66 18.51 17.09
CA ARG A 494 24.31 17.42 17.84
C ARG A 494 25.52 17.96 18.62
N ARG A 495 25.73 17.43 19.82
CA ARG A 495 26.90 17.72 20.66
C ARG A 495 27.88 16.55 20.53
N VAL A 496 29.04 16.80 19.92
CA VAL A 496 30.08 15.78 19.71
C VAL A 496 31.28 16.08 20.60
N GLU A 497 31.72 15.10 21.37
CA GLU A 497 32.93 15.20 22.19
C GLU A 497 34.15 14.72 21.39
N GLN A 498 34.91 15.65 20.82
CA GLN A 498 36.12 15.33 20.09
C GLN A 498 37.28 15.10 21.07
N LYS A 499 37.92 13.92 20.98
CA LYS A 499 39.21 13.66 21.65
C LYS A 499 40.27 14.52 20.97
N CYS A 500 40.78 15.53 21.68
CA CYS A 500 41.83 16.41 21.18
C CYS A 500 43.15 15.62 21.07
N LYS A 501 43.60 15.29 19.84
CA LYS A 501 44.86 14.53 19.63
C LYS A 501 46.11 15.33 20.04
N SER A 502 46.07 16.67 19.98
CA SER A 502 47.23 17.54 20.20
C SER A 502 47.51 17.92 21.65
N CYS A 503 46.64 17.58 22.61
CA CYS A 503 46.97 17.72 24.05
C CYS A 503 47.76 16.50 24.53
N GLY A 504 48.97 16.34 24.00
CA GLY A 504 49.91 15.31 24.43
C GLY A 504 50.39 15.55 25.85
N GLY A 505 50.40 14.50 26.68
CA GLY A 505 50.99 14.53 28.02
C GLY A 505 50.01 14.33 29.19
N LYS A 506 49.71 13.06 29.49
CA LYS A 506 49.33 12.46 30.81
C LYS A 506 48.23 13.09 31.70
N GLY A 507 47.66 14.24 31.36
CA GLY A 507 46.48 14.81 32.04
C GLY A 507 45.17 14.13 31.63
N LYS A 508 44.16 14.15 32.52
CA LYS A 508 42.80 13.66 32.22
C LYS A 508 42.28 14.37 30.96
N HIS A 509 42.02 13.60 29.89
CA HIS A 509 41.82 14.15 28.54
C HIS A 509 40.75 15.26 28.49
N ALA A 510 41.18 16.48 28.15
CA ALA A 510 40.29 17.58 27.84
C ALA A 510 39.52 17.29 26.54
N LYS A 511 38.31 16.73 26.68
CA LYS A 511 37.37 16.55 25.57
C LYS A 511 36.95 17.94 25.05
N LYS A 512 37.23 18.24 23.78
CA LYS A 512 36.67 19.45 23.17
C LYS A 512 35.24 19.15 22.73
N VAL A 513 34.30 19.93 23.26
CA VAL A 513 32.90 19.89 22.81
C VAL A 513 32.81 20.65 21.50
N VAL A 514 32.28 20.00 20.46
CA VAL A 514 31.91 20.63 19.20
C VAL A 514 30.40 20.52 19.07
N HIS A 515 29.74 21.65 18.84
CA HIS A 515 28.34 21.65 18.44
C HIS A 515 28.29 21.56 16.91
N LEU A 516 27.82 20.43 16.40
CA LEU A 516 27.47 20.25 15.00
C LEU A 516 26.02 20.69 14.76
N GLU A 517 25.79 21.32 13.63
CA GLU A 517 24.46 21.57 13.08
C GLU A 517 24.44 20.99 11.68
N GLU A 518 23.69 19.91 11.52
CA GLU A 518 23.39 19.25 10.27
C GLU A 518 22.06 19.80 9.74
N TRP A 519 21.94 19.91 8.43
CA TRP A 519 20.68 20.16 7.75
C TRP A 519 20.61 19.27 6.52
N GLU A 520 19.47 18.62 6.31
CA GLU A 520 19.21 17.77 5.15
C GLU A 520 17.94 18.25 4.44
N ALA A 521 18.02 18.50 3.14
CA ALA A 521 16.89 18.89 2.31
C ALA A 521 15.81 17.80 2.35
N ALA A 522 14.53 18.19 2.43
CA ALA A 522 13.44 17.23 2.25
C ALA A 522 13.41 16.76 0.79
N TRP A 523 13.20 15.46 0.56
CA TRP A 523 12.98 14.92 -0.78
C TRP A 523 12.02 13.74 -0.78
N MET A 524 11.49 13.47 -1.97
CA MET A 524 10.70 12.29 -2.29
C MET A 524 11.11 11.73 -3.66
N PHE A 525 11.21 10.41 -3.73
CA PHE A 525 11.25 9.64 -4.96
C PHE A 525 9.83 9.22 -5.30
N VAL A 526 9.40 9.51 -6.52
CA VAL A 526 8.04 9.33 -6.98
C VAL A 526 8.00 8.69 -8.37
N LYS A 527 6.96 7.91 -8.64
CA LYS A 527 6.68 7.34 -9.96
C LYS A 527 5.31 7.81 -10.45
N LEU A 528 5.21 8.11 -11.73
CA LEU A 528 3.99 8.59 -12.39
C LEU A 528 3.84 7.88 -13.74
N PRO A 529 2.61 7.64 -14.25
CA PRO A 529 2.41 7.10 -15.60
C PRO A 529 3.01 8.03 -16.66
N ALA A 530 3.59 7.50 -17.72
CA ALA A 530 4.15 8.30 -18.81
C ALA A 530 3.08 9.19 -19.49
N THR A 531 1.82 8.72 -19.51
CA THR A 531 0.66 9.45 -20.01
C THR A 531 0.18 10.52 -19.03
N GLY A 532 0.17 11.78 -19.46
CA GLY A 532 -0.44 12.92 -18.74
C GLY A 532 0.37 13.50 -17.58
N SER A 533 1.40 12.83 -17.09
CA SER A 533 2.17 13.26 -15.91
C SER A 533 3.18 14.37 -16.17
N THR A 534 3.53 14.66 -17.43
CA THR A 534 4.46 15.74 -17.79
C THR A 534 4.02 17.06 -17.16
N ARG A 535 2.74 17.44 -17.32
CA ARG A 535 2.17 18.69 -16.79
C ARG A 535 2.37 18.87 -15.26
N ILE A 536 2.49 17.80 -14.50
CA ILE A 536 2.79 17.87 -13.06
C ILE A 536 4.28 18.18 -12.84
N LEU A 537 5.15 17.48 -13.57
CA LEU A 537 6.60 17.63 -13.48
C LEU A 537 7.09 18.96 -14.08
N ASP A 538 6.49 19.41 -15.19
CA ASP A 538 6.67 20.73 -15.80
C ASP A 538 6.40 21.82 -14.75
N TYR A 539 5.20 21.81 -14.15
CA TYR A 539 4.81 22.79 -13.14
C TYR A 539 5.72 22.76 -11.89
N LEU A 540 6.09 21.57 -11.40
CA LEU A 540 7.03 21.46 -10.27
C LEU A 540 8.44 21.94 -10.64
N ALA A 541 8.88 21.77 -11.90
CA ALA A 541 10.18 22.24 -12.38
C ALA A 541 10.21 23.76 -12.60
N GLU A 542 9.10 24.38 -13.03
CA GLU A 542 8.93 25.84 -13.10
C GLU A 542 9.12 26.51 -11.73
N GLN A 543 8.68 25.86 -10.64
CA GLN A 543 8.87 26.33 -9.26
C GLN A 543 10.32 26.12 -8.75
N THR A 544 11.33 26.50 -9.54
CA THR A 544 12.78 26.40 -9.23
C THR A 544 13.22 26.98 -7.88
N HIS A 545 12.45 27.91 -7.33
CA HIS A 545 12.67 28.52 -6.00
C HIS A 545 12.17 27.65 -4.82
N ARG A 546 11.36 26.62 -5.11
CA ARG A 546 10.83 25.62 -4.14
C ARG A 546 11.39 24.23 -4.38
N TYR A 547 11.57 23.84 -5.64
CA TYR A 547 11.89 22.47 -6.02
C TYR A 547 13.08 22.38 -6.97
N ARG A 548 13.74 21.23 -6.89
CA ARG A 548 14.64 20.70 -7.91
C ARG A 548 14.06 19.37 -8.34
N VAL A 549 13.55 19.32 -9.57
CA VAL A 549 12.99 18.11 -10.17
C VAL A 549 14.06 17.48 -11.06
N LEU A 550 14.37 16.22 -10.80
CA LEU A 550 15.18 15.37 -11.68
C LEU A 550 14.31 14.17 -12.06
N ALA A 551 13.94 14.03 -13.34
CA ALA A 551 13.04 12.98 -13.80
C ALA A 551 13.53 12.30 -15.08
N ARG A 552 13.22 11.01 -15.23
CA ARG A 552 13.53 10.20 -16.43
C ARG A 552 12.35 9.34 -16.85
N HIS A 553 12.27 9.06 -18.15
CA HIS A 553 11.38 8.04 -18.70
C HIS A 553 12.09 6.68 -18.67
N VAL A 554 11.46 5.65 -18.08
CA VAL A 554 12.15 4.42 -17.68
C VAL A 554 12.66 3.55 -18.85
N PRO A 555 11.87 3.23 -19.91
CA PRO A 555 12.34 2.38 -21.01
C PRO A 555 13.51 2.95 -21.81
N THR A 556 13.54 4.27 -21.94
CA THR A 556 14.50 4.99 -22.79
C THR A 556 15.71 5.52 -21.99
N ASP A 557 15.67 5.42 -20.67
CA ASP A 557 16.58 6.06 -19.69
C ASP A 557 16.81 7.57 -19.92
N THR A 558 15.92 8.21 -20.71
CA THR A 558 16.06 9.62 -21.09
C THR A 558 15.60 10.51 -19.95
N ILE A 559 16.51 11.35 -19.45
CA ILE A 559 16.19 12.45 -18.54
C ILE A 559 15.19 13.39 -19.24
N THR A 560 13.98 13.50 -18.68
CA THR A 560 12.91 14.40 -19.16
C THR A 560 12.98 15.76 -18.47
N HIS A 561 13.38 15.79 -17.20
CA HIS A 561 13.52 17.02 -16.41
C HIS A 561 14.88 17.00 -15.72
N SER A 562 15.64 18.07 -15.87
CA SER A 562 16.92 18.27 -15.19
C SER A 562 16.87 19.58 -14.40
N PRO A 563 17.36 19.62 -13.14
CA PRO A 563 17.38 20.84 -12.35
C PRO A 563 18.33 21.87 -12.97
N ALA A 564 17.85 23.10 -13.15
CA ALA A 564 18.59 24.15 -13.86
C ALA A 564 20.01 24.39 -13.28
N SER A 565 21.00 24.39 -14.18
CA SER A 565 22.44 24.52 -13.85
C SER A 565 22.86 25.94 -13.43
N ASP A 566 21.91 26.84 -13.14
CA ASP A 566 22.16 28.26 -12.84
C ASP A 566 22.85 28.52 -11.49
N LEU A 567 23.22 27.46 -10.76
CA LEU A 567 24.28 27.50 -9.75
C LEU A 567 25.69 27.66 -10.39
N LYS A 568 25.85 28.69 -11.22
CA LYS A 568 27.15 29.29 -11.53
C LYS A 568 27.73 29.80 -10.21
N CYS A 569 28.58 28.99 -9.58
CA CYS A 569 29.18 29.32 -8.29
C CYS A 569 29.96 30.64 -8.42
N ALA A 570 29.45 31.72 -7.81
CA ALA A 570 30.02 33.07 -7.87
C ALA A 570 31.35 33.24 -7.10
N ALA A 571 32.10 32.15 -6.93
CA ALA A 571 33.43 32.12 -6.33
C ALA A 571 34.49 32.26 -7.43
N SER A 572 34.80 33.50 -7.82
CA SER A 572 35.88 33.84 -8.76
C SER A 572 37.31 33.58 -8.22
N SER A 573 37.44 32.78 -7.17
CA SER A 573 38.69 32.54 -6.44
C SER A 573 39.04 31.05 -6.38
N LYS A 574 39.87 30.62 -7.34
CA LYS A 574 40.64 29.37 -7.40
C LYS A 574 39.85 28.06 -7.21
N GLU A 575 39.54 27.41 -8.34
CA GLU A 575 39.52 25.95 -8.51
C GLU A 575 38.89 25.12 -7.37
N CYS A 576 37.58 25.28 -7.15
CA CYS A 576 36.87 24.28 -6.36
C CYS A 576 36.71 23.00 -7.20
N THR A 577 37.50 21.97 -6.90
CA THR A 577 37.33 20.60 -7.43
C THR A 577 36.00 19.95 -7.04
N CYS A 578 35.14 20.68 -6.31
CA CYS A 578 33.81 20.28 -5.89
C CYS A 578 32.70 20.43 -6.95
N SER A 579 32.96 21.10 -8.07
CA SER A 579 31.90 21.54 -9.01
C SER A 579 31.81 20.71 -10.30
N THR A 580 31.71 19.39 -10.19
CA THR A 580 31.08 18.58 -11.24
C THR A 580 29.58 18.88 -11.24
N GLY A 581 29.06 19.48 -12.33
CA GLY A 581 27.72 20.07 -12.39
C GLY A 581 26.57 19.10 -12.06
N ASN A 582 26.76 17.80 -12.28
CA ASN A 582 25.75 16.75 -12.16
C ASN A 582 25.50 16.31 -10.70
N SER A 583 25.50 17.24 -9.73
CA SER A 583 25.33 16.94 -8.31
C SER A 583 24.32 17.85 -7.59
N LEU A 584 23.35 17.25 -6.91
CA LEU A 584 22.33 17.94 -6.12
C LEU A 584 22.75 17.97 -4.63
N PRO A 585 22.93 19.15 -4.00
CA PRO A 585 23.34 19.25 -2.60
C PRO A 585 22.19 18.85 -1.65
N LEU A 586 22.27 17.66 -1.09
CA LEU A 586 21.28 17.08 -0.19
C LEU A 586 21.49 17.51 1.28
N ALA A 587 22.69 17.30 1.80
CA ALA A 587 23.01 17.58 3.20
C ALA A 587 24.13 18.60 3.34
N ARG A 588 24.04 19.42 4.39
CA ARG A 588 25.05 20.40 4.78
C ARG A 588 25.32 20.28 6.28
N VAL A 589 26.55 20.59 6.68
CA VAL A 589 26.94 20.72 8.09
C VAL A 589 27.61 22.06 8.35
N ARG A 590 27.52 22.52 9.59
CA ARG A 590 28.38 23.56 10.15
C ARG A 590 28.71 23.26 11.61
N SER A 591 29.82 23.77 12.09
CA SER A 591 30.40 23.40 13.39
C SER A 591 30.99 24.59 14.12
N GLY A 592 30.85 24.63 15.44
CA GLY A 592 31.55 25.57 16.32
C GLY A 592 31.85 24.95 17.68
N LEU A 593 32.83 25.48 18.40
CA LEU A 593 33.11 25.11 19.79
C LEU A 593 32.01 25.65 20.71
N THR A 594 31.48 26.84 20.40
CA THR A 594 30.29 27.41 21.04
C THR A 594 29.04 27.34 20.15
N PRO A 595 27.82 27.40 20.73
CA PRO A 595 26.58 27.55 19.97
C PRO A 595 26.49 28.87 19.16
N MET A 596 27.31 29.88 19.48
CA MET A 596 27.37 31.14 18.74
C MET A 596 28.23 30.99 17.47
N GLU A 597 29.45 30.49 17.60
CA GLU A 597 30.32 30.13 16.46
C GLU A 597 29.60 29.23 15.46
N ARG A 598 28.85 28.23 15.94
CA ARG A 598 28.09 27.32 15.08
C ARG A 598 27.01 28.04 14.25
N LYS A 599 26.42 29.11 14.79
CA LYS A 599 25.40 29.92 14.09
C LYS A 599 26.02 30.88 13.06
N SER A 600 27.25 31.35 13.27
CA SER A 600 28.00 32.19 12.33
C SER A 600 28.85 31.39 11.33
N ALA A 601 29.13 30.11 11.62
CA ALA A 601 29.87 29.23 10.74
C ALA A 601 29.15 29.03 9.39
N LYS A 602 29.93 29.08 8.31
CA LYS A 602 29.49 28.81 6.94
C LYS A 602 29.04 27.34 6.82
N TRP A 603 27.95 27.11 6.09
CA TRP A 603 27.52 25.77 5.70
C TRP A 603 28.47 25.12 4.70
N THR A 604 28.83 23.86 4.94
CA THR A 604 29.63 23.00 4.06
C THR A 604 28.77 21.83 3.61
N THR A 605 28.66 21.57 2.31
CA THR A 605 27.93 20.40 1.78
C THR A 605 28.61 19.10 2.22
N THR A 606 27.85 18.16 2.77
CA THR A 606 28.33 16.86 3.27
C THR A 606 27.79 15.67 2.49
N ALA A 607 26.63 15.81 1.85
CA ALA A 607 26.10 14.81 0.94
C ALA A 607 25.55 15.47 -0.32
N VAL A 608 25.80 14.83 -1.46
CA VAL A 608 25.21 15.18 -2.76
C VAL A 608 24.55 13.95 -3.36
N LEU A 609 23.46 14.15 -4.09
CA LEU A 609 22.87 13.13 -4.95
C LEU A 609 23.50 13.26 -6.35
N PRO A 610 24.22 12.24 -6.86
CA PRO A 610 24.74 12.25 -8.23
C PRO A 610 23.58 12.08 -9.22
N MET A 611 23.32 13.08 -10.05
CA MET A 611 22.15 13.11 -10.95
C MET A 611 22.13 11.88 -11.86
N ASP A 612 23.29 11.50 -12.40
CA ASP A 612 23.45 10.45 -13.41
C ASP A 612 23.18 9.02 -12.88
N THR A 613 23.13 8.82 -11.55
CA THR A 613 22.97 7.47 -10.95
C THR A 613 21.93 7.38 -9.85
N ILE A 614 21.42 8.52 -9.33
CA ILE A 614 20.48 8.48 -8.19
C ILE A 614 19.16 7.81 -8.53
N LEU A 615 18.57 8.09 -9.70
CA LEU A 615 17.32 7.44 -10.12
C LEU A 615 17.51 5.92 -10.22
N ALA A 616 18.54 5.46 -10.95
CA ALA A 616 18.89 4.04 -11.09
C ALA A 616 19.30 3.31 -9.78
N SER A 617 19.51 4.04 -8.69
CA SER A 617 19.73 3.52 -7.33
C SER A 617 18.41 3.43 -6.54
N LEU A 618 17.56 4.45 -6.67
CA LEU A 618 16.25 4.51 -6.01
C LEU A 618 15.26 3.49 -6.59
N SER A 619 15.25 3.30 -7.93
CA SER A 619 14.42 2.29 -8.62
C SER A 619 14.53 0.89 -8.02
N LYS A 620 15.74 0.52 -7.59
CA LYS A 620 16.11 -0.84 -7.14
C LYS A 620 15.90 -1.07 -5.65
N SER A 621 15.79 0.00 -4.87
CA SER A 621 15.87 -0.08 -3.42
C SER A 621 14.54 0.13 -2.72
N SER A 622 13.65 0.96 -3.27
CA SER A 622 12.50 1.44 -2.52
C SER A 622 11.30 1.83 -3.41
N SER A 623 10.42 0.88 -3.74
CA SER A 623 9.14 1.19 -4.37
C SER A 623 8.01 0.24 -3.92
N PRO A 624 6.75 0.68 -3.77
CA PRO A 624 5.64 -0.20 -3.37
C PRO A 624 5.37 -1.33 -4.37
N GLU A 625 5.51 -1.08 -5.66
CA GLU A 625 5.29 -2.06 -6.73
C GLU A 625 6.47 -3.05 -6.87
N SER A 626 7.68 -2.68 -6.44
CA SER A 626 8.83 -3.62 -6.38
C SER A 626 8.73 -4.63 -5.22
N ARG A 627 7.55 -4.75 -4.60
CA ARG A 627 7.14 -5.85 -3.70
C ARG A 627 6.20 -6.86 -4.40
N LEU A 628 5.76 -6.53 -5.61
CA LEU A 628 4.72 -7.22 -6.38
C LEU A 628 5.22 -7.59 -7.79
N HIS A 629 6.21 -6.86 -8.31
CA HIS A 629 6.77 -6.99 -9.66
C HIS A 629 8.30 -6.95 -9.62
N ASP A 630 8.96 -7.99 -10.14
CA ASP A 630 10.42 -8.05 -10.25
C ASP A 630 10.95 -7.18 -11.42
N THR A 631 10.14 -7.01 -12.47
CA THR A 631 10.45 -6.16 -13.63
C THR A 631 9.88 -4.75 -13.46
N PRO A 632 10.62 -3.69 -13.80
CA PRO A 632 10.05 -2.35 -13.86
C PRO A 632 9.01 -2.26 -14.99
N TYR A 633 7.92 -1.54 -14.74
CA TYR A 633 6.93 -1.21 -15.76
C TYR A 633 7.49 -0.31 -16.86
N GLU A 634 7.00 -0.49 -18.08
CA GLU A 634 7.47 0.24 -19.26
C GLU A 634 6.79 1.62 -19.44
N ASP A 635 5.64 1.86 -18.80
CA ASP A 635 4.87 3.11 -18.93
C ASP A 635 5.16 4.11 -17.77
N VAL A 636 6.39 4.17 -17.26
CA VAL A 636 6.76 4.94 -16.06
C VAL A 636 7.69 6.12 -16.34
N ILE A 637 7.38 7.25 -15.71
CA ILE A 637 8.33 8.32 -15.41
C ILE A 637 8.71 8.24 -13.93
N GLU A 638 10.01 8.15 -13.67
CA GLU A 638 10.62 8.21 -12.34
C GLU A 638 11.12 9.63 -12.07
N ALA A 639 10.80 10.20 -10.91
CA ALA A 639 11.27 11.53 -10.52
C ALA A 639 11.75 11.59 -9.06
N VAL A 640 12.77 12.41 -8.82
CA VAL A 640 13.11 12.93 -7.49
C VAL A 640 12.69 14.39 -7.43
N VAL A 641 11.83 14.71 -6.46
CA VAL A 641 11.51 16.09 -6.08
C VAL A 641 12.29 16.39 -4.80
N LEU A 642 13.14 17.41 -4.86
CA LEU A 642 14.03 17.85 -3.78
C LEU A 642 13.72 19.30 -3.40
N ASP A 643 13.62 19.59 -2.10
CA ASP A 643 13.44 20.93 -1.54
C ASP A 643 14.62 21.86 -1.92
N ALA A 644 14.30 22.95 -2.61
CA ALA A 644 15.24 23.99 -3.02
C ALA A 644 15.36 25.15 -2.01
N SER A 645 14.57 25.15 -0.94
CA SER A 645 14.32 26.28 -0.04
C SER A 645 14.89 26.04 1.38
N PRO A 646 16.23 26.01 1.54
CA PRO A 646 16.89 25.56 2.77
C PRO A 646 16.59 26.39 4.02
N ASP A 647 16.14 27.63 3.84
CA ASP A 647 15.93 28.60 4.92
C ASP A 647 14.46 28.66 5.40
N SER A 648 13.52 27.99 4.71
CA SER A 648 12.08 28.15 4.94
C SER A 648 11.50 27.36 6.13
N SER A 649 12.11 26.22 6.51
CA SER A 649 11.59 25.35 7.59
C SER A 649 12.69 24.86 8.53
N PRO A 650 12.94 25.56 9.67
CA PRO A 650 13.96 25.19 10.64
C PRO A 650 13.50 24.12 11.67
N THR A 651 12.31 23.52 11.50
CA THR A 651 11.72 22.53 12.43
C THR A 651 11.83 21.09 11.90
N HIS A 652 11.54 20.10 12.77
CA HIS A 652 11.62 18.67 12.40
C HIS A 652 10.53 18.28 11.38
N ASP A 653 9.34 18.87 11.51
CA ASP A 653 8.19 18.80 10.58
C ASP A 653 8.42 19.41 9.18
N SER A 654 9.67 19.76 8.84
CA SER A 654 10.09 20.16 7.49
C SER A 654 9.59 19.22 6.38
N TRP A 655 9.67 17.90 6.57
CA TRP A 655 9.23 16.95 5.54
C TRP A 655 7.72 16.92 5.33
N LEU A 656 6.91 17.02 6.40
CA LEU A 656 5.45 17.06 6.25
C LEU A 656 5.03 18.31 5.49
N LYS A 657 5.55 19.48 5.88
CA LYS A 657 5.31 20.76 5.18
C LYS A 657 5.75 20.71 3.72
N PHE A 658 6.88 20.06 3.42
CA PHE A 658 7.33 19.82 2.05
C PHE A 658 6.38 18.91 1.27
N ALA A 659 5.90 17.81 1.86
CA ALA A 659 4.94 16.90 1.21
C ALA A 659 3.58 17.58 0.97
N ASP A 660 3.06 18.33 1.94
CA ASP A 660 1.82 19.10 1.83
C ASP A 660 1.96 20.22 0.77
N GLN A 661 3.11 20.89 0.70
CA GLN A 661 3.37 21.94 -0.29
C GLN A 661 3.53 21.36 -1.71
N VAL A 662 4.19 20.21 -1.88
CA VAL A 662 4.21 19.48 -3.17
C VAL A 662 2.81 19.03 -3.56
N ALA A 663 1.98 18.56 -2.61
CA ALA A 663 0.61 18.16 -2.91
C ALA A 663 -0.31 19.35 -3.30
N ALA A 664 -0.15 20.50 -2.65
CA ALA A 664 -0.84 21.73 -3.05
C ALA A 664 -0.42 22.19 -4.47
N ASP A 665 0.88 22.10 -4.78
CA ASP A 665 1.38 22.43 -6.11
C ASP A 665 0.97 21.39 -7.18
N VAL A 666 0.81 20.10 -6.82
CA VAL A 666 0.22 19.05 -7.68
C VAL A 666 -1.27 19.32 -7.97
N LEU A 667 -2.05 19.74 -6.97
CA LEU A 667 -3.45 20.17 -7.17
C LEU A 667 -3.51 21.34 -8.16
N GLN A 668 -2.66 22.37 -7.96
CA GLN A 668 -2.61 23.54 -8.85
C GLN A 668 -2.16 23.17 -10.26
N ALA A 669 -1.15 22.29 -10.41
CA ALA A 669 -0.72 21.76 -11.71
C ALA A 669 -1.88 21.11 -12.47
N GLN A 670 -2.78 20.40 -11.77
CA GLN A 670 -3.98 19.76 -12.34
C GLN A 670 -5.22 20.68 -12.41
N SER A 671 -5.12 21.97 -12.06
CA SER A 671 -6.22 22.95 -11.99
C SER A 671 -7.31 22.65 -10.95
N TYR A 672 -6.95 22.04 -9.82
CA TYR A 672 -7.83 21.88 -8.65
C TYR A 672 -7.43 22.82 -7.51
N THR A 673 -8.43 23.33 -6.78
CA THR A 673 -8.24 24.23 -5.64
C THR A 673 -8.13 23.53 -4.28
N SER A 674 -8.58 22.27 -4.18
CA SER A 674 -8.52 21.48 -2.94
C SER A 674 -8.59 19.97 -3.23
N TYR A 675 -8.25 19.15 -2.23
CA TYR A 675 -8.49 17.71 -2.25
C TYR A 675 -9.97 17.35 -2.51
N ALA A 676 -10.91 18.16 -1.98
CA ALA A 676 -12.33 17.92 -2.19
C ALA A 676 -12.76 18.13 -3.66
N ASP A 677 -12.15 19.09 -4.36
CA ASP A 677 -12.41 19.35 -5.78
C ASP A 677 -11.85 18.22 -6.66
N LEU A 678 -10.59 17.83 -6.43
CA LEU A 678 -9.94 16.71 -7.10
C LEU A 678 -10.73 15.40 -6.89
N ARG A 679 -11.13 15.10 -5.65
CA ARG A 679 -11.95 13.91 -5.33
C ARG A 679 -13.31 13.97 -6.03
N SER A 680 -13.98 15.12 -6.02
CA SER A 680 -15.28 15.28 -6.69
C SER A 680 -15.18 15.14 -8.20
N ALA A 681 -14.08 15.62 -8.81
CA ALA A 681 -13.79 15.42 -10.22
C ALA A 681 -13.49 13.96 -10.54
N LYS A 682 -12.65 13.28 -9.74
CA LYS A 682 -12.30 11.87 -9.94
C LYS A 682 -13.47 10.90 -9.70
N VAL A 683 -14.40 11.20 -8.78
CA VAL A 683 -15.68 10.47 -8.69
C VAL A 683 -16.50 10.64 -9.97
N LYS A 684 -16.66 11.87 -10.49
CA LYS A 684 -17.41 12.13 -11.74
C LYS A 684 -16.77 11.48 -12.97
N GLU A 685 -15.43 11.53 -13.06
CA GLU A 685 -14.65 10.86 -14.11
C GLU A 685 -14.90 9.34 -14.07
N ALA A 686 -14.82 8.75 -12.89
CA ALA A 686 -15.08 7.33 -12.68
C ALA A 686 -16.54 6.96 -13.01
N THR A 687 -17.54 7.66 -12.48
CA THR A 687 -18.96 7.38 -12.79
C THR A 687 -19.27 7.54 -14.28
N ARG A 688 -18.73 8.56 -14.95
CA ARG A 688 -18.92 8.76 -16.41
C ARG A 688 -18.30 7.64 -17.24
N GLY A 689 -17.18 7.05 -16.79
CA GLY A 689 -16.57 5.88 -17.43
C GLY A 689 -17.18 4.53 -17.03
N GLY A 690 -18.29 4.50 -16.28
CA GLY A 690 -18.83 3.27 -15.70
C GLY A 690 -17.98 2.66 -14.57
N LEU A 691 -16.88 3.32 -14.19
CA LEU A 691 -15.93 2.87 -13.16
C LEU A 691 -16.44 3.07 -11.73
N LEU A 692 -17.59 3.73 -11.55
CA LEU A 692 -18.35 3.75 -10.31
C LEU A 692 -19.83 3.64 -10.68
N VAL A 693 -20.51 2.60 -10.19
CA VAL A 693 -21.98 2.61 -10.14
C VAL A 693 -22.38 3.88 -9.41
N ALA A 694 -23.26 4.68 -10.01
CA ALA A 694 -23.81 5.85 -9.33
C ALA A 694 -24.59 5.36 -8.13
N SER A 695 -23.99 5.43 -6.93
CA SER A 695 -24.65 5.06 -5.68
C SER A 695 -25.90 5.92 -5.55
N GLN A 696 -27.08 5.32 -5.78
CA GLN A 696 -28.35 6.03 -5.67
C GLN A 696 -28.40 6.64 -4.28
N SER A 697 -28.32 7.98 -4.21
CA SER A 697 -28.17 8.70 -2.96
C SER A 697 -29.52 8.76 -2.25
N SER A 698 -29.96 7.62 -1.70
CA SER A 698 -31.20 7.41 -0.93
C SER A 698 -31.20 8.11 0.42
N GLY A 699 -30.49 9.24 0.53
CA GLY A 699 -30.61 10.21 1.61
C GLY A 699 -31.91 11.01 1.50
N SER A 700 -33.05 10.32 1.63
CA SER A 700 -34.36 10.95 1.82
C SER A 700 -34.52 11.34 3.30
N PRO A 701 -34.54 12.63 3.66
CA PRO A 701 -34.51 13.06 5.07
C PRO A 701 -35.92 13.11 5.69
N SER A 702 -36.73 12.05 5.55
CA SER A 702 -38.14 12.07 6.00
C SER A 702 -38.69 10.71 6.47
N ALA A 703 -38.22 10.23 7.62
CA ALA A 703 -38.80 9.05 8.30
C ALA A 703 -38.68 9.11 9.86
N ARG A 704 -38.70 10.31 10.46
CA ARG A 704 -38.49 10.49 11.92
C ARG A 704 -39.64 11.13 12.72
N ASN A 705 -40.79 11.35 12.10
CA ASN A 705 -41.99 11.90 12.73
C ASN A 705 -43.24 11.10 12.31
N LEU A 706 -43.38 9.86 12.78
CA LEU A 706 -44.65 9.11 12.64
C LEU A 706 -44.80 7.96 13.67
N PHE A 707 -44.52 8.23 14.94
CA PHE A 707 -45.11 7.48 16.08
C PHE A 707 -45.13 8.36 17.33
N ARG A 708 -46.25 9.06 17.53
CA ARG A 708 -46.61 9.72 18.78
C ARG A 708 -48.12 9.76 18.91
N GLY A 709 -48.66 8.73 19.55
CA GLY A 709 -50.07 8.46 19.83
C GLY A 709 -50.11 7.26 20.75
#